data_AF-A0AAD7JLE1-F1
#
_entry.id   AF-A0AAD7JLE1-F1
#
_cell.length_a   1.000
_cell.length_b   1.000
_cell.length_c   1.000
_cell.angle_alpha   90.00
_cell.angle_beta   90.00
_cell.angle_gamma   90.00
#
_symmetry.space_group_name_H-M   'P 1'
#
loop_
_entity.id
_entity.type
_entity.pdbx_description
1 polymer ?
#
loop_
_entity_poly.entity_id
_entity_poly.type
_entity_poly.pdbx_seq_one_letter_code
_entity_poly.pdbx_strand_id
1 'polypeptide(L)'
;MWWSDSTHLANFGTAKAWPLYLYFANLSKYTRARPTSGACHHVAYFPSLPDTIMDFLATFIPIKTRRASVLTHCRRELMHQVWKLMLDDEFIAAYHHGIVIQCADGVWRRVYPRIFTYSADYPEKVLLATVRDKGYCPCPRCLVLKKNFNKMGLIHDIRARITLARTYLSTKIASARNLIYNVGLAIGNARIDALLQSVSLVPTLNAFGERLGSFGFNFHTMLVVDHLHEWSLGVWKATFAHIVRVLYAAVPSGAAVAELNSRFRQISTFGRGTVRRFRTNASEMKKLAGHNYDNLLVNIIPCVEGLLPEPFNSRLLTMLFRLSEWNAFAKLRMHTTTTVNLFEASTVVIGRELRSFAATTQAEYKTVELPTETAARARRGARKKTAGKPAAVPTHPAPVAPKGKFLNLLTYKFHALGDYAPTIRMFGTIDSFSTQIGELAHRLVKRLYGRTNKNNATKQMTRLERRETRIRRAKQAAAAPLNRHSRRTFSDNDGSAYTSLDDHHYMSKERKNPLQLLGFVGTGAHDPSKKRFIPKLKDHLLSRLLDRDFDGDEAEYTEEQRKTVRIVDNKIFQVQTLRVNFTTYDMRRDQDTINPRTQANIMVLSPEKTPGAHPFWYAQVLGIYHLELEHKGPASHDDSKQHMEFLWVRWYGTEPGYRSGFKAARLPKIGFVPDTDDFAFGFLDPSVILRGCHIVPAFAEGRTCQLLDLPPGVVTAARPEEDNDDDWLNFYVIIWVDRDMFMRYLGGGIGHLAHQNSVWQANDDDHVNDLPGADPDLEVVNVLVPPVPAEEGGDEGGNEGVNEGGDEDGNEGGDEDDDMDVDRDSDEEGAWSERDEEEFDEEVSDGESDDEDDLFDDEGFLDA
;
A
#
# COMPACT_ATOMS: atom_id res chain seq x y z
N MET A 1 18.93 -0.44 12.17
CA MET A 1 18.15 -1.02 11.06
C MET A 1 18.83 -0.56 9.79
N TRP A 2 19.30 -1.49 8.96
CA TRP A 2 20.05 -1.19 7.76
C TRP A 2 19.17 -1.28 6.53
N TRP A 3 19.50 -0.50 5.52
CA TRP A 3 18.89 -0.60 4.20
C TRP A 3 19.93 -0.28 3.14
N SER A 4 19.96 -1.05 2.06
CA SER A 4 20.78 -0.77 0.89
C SER A 4 20.02 -1.12 -0.38
N ASP A 5 20.21 -0.29 -1.38
CA ASP A 5 19.72 -0.53 -2.73
C ASP A 5 20.56 0.29 -3.73
N SER A 6 20.71 -0.23 -4.94
CA SER A 6 21.41 0.47 -6.01
C SER A 6 20.44 1.37 -6.75
N THR A 7 20.84 2.60 -7.05
CA THR A 7 20.00 3.58 -7.73
C THR A 7 20.71 4.26 -8.88
N HIS A 8 19.97 4.52 -9.97
CA HIS A 8 20.40 5.37 -11.06
C HIS A 8 20.35 6.84 -10.65
N LEU A 9 21.38 7.59 -11.02
CA LEU A 9 21.57 8.99 -10.65
C LEU A 9 21.18 9.98 -11.75
N ALA A 10 20.99 9.51 -12.98
CA ALA A 10 20.62 10.31 -14.13
C ALA A 10 19.65 9.52 -15.02
N ASN A 11 18.76 10.25 -15.70
CA ASN A 11 17.78 9.69 -16.65
C ASN A 11 18.48 9.19 -17.93
N PHE A 12 19.60 9.83 -18.28
CA PHE A 12 20.47 9.45 -19.38
C PHE A 12 21.88 9.15 -18.86
N GLY A 13 22.49 8.08 -19.39
CA GLY A 13 23.84 7.64 -19.02
C GLY A 13 23.89 6.55 -17.94
N THR A 14 25.10 6.10 -17.61
CA THR A 14 25.36 4.91 -16.77
C THR A 14 25.60 5.23 -15.29
N ALA A 15 25.36 6.47 -14.88
CA ALA A 15 25.66 6.93 -13.52
C ALA A 15 24.78 6.23 -12.48
N LYS A 16 25.40 5.47 -11.58
CA LYS A 16 24.75 4.74 -10.49
C LYS A 16 25.44 4.97 -9.14
N ALA A 17 24.69 4.87 -8.06
CA ALA A 17 25.23 4.79 -6.70
C ALA A 17 24.56 3.66 -5.93
N TRP A 18 25.31 3.10 -4.97
CA TRP A 18 24.79 2.09 -4.06
C TRP A 18 24.91 2.54 -2.61
N PRO A 19 24.00 3.42 -2.16
CA PRO A 19 24.01 3.93 -0.79
C PRO A 19 23.62 2.86 0.26
N LEU A 20 24.24 2.97 1.43
CA LEU A 20 23.87 2.26 2.66
C LEU A 20 23.30 3.25 3.67
N TYR A 21 22.13 2.91 4.20
CA TYR A 21 21.39 3.74 5.14
C TYR A 21 21.23 3.05 6.48
N LEU A 22 21.23 3.87 7.53
CA LEU A 22 21.01 3.44 8.91
C LEU A 22 19.87 4.23 9.52
N TYR A 23 18.97 3.50 10.17
CA TYR A 23 17.93 4.04 11.03
C TYR A 23 18.03 3.45 12.44
N PHE A 24 17.78 4.28 13.45
CA PHE A 24 17.71 3.84 14.85
C PHE A 24 16.31 3.30 15.18
N ALA A 25 16.25 2.04 15.62
CA ALA A 25 14.99 1.35 15.94
C ALA A 25 14.27 1.98 17.15
N ASN A 26 15.02 2.59 18.07
CA ASN A 26 14.49 3.26 19.27
C ASN A 26 13.77 4.58 18.96
N LEU A 27 13.88 5.10 17.73
CA LEU A 27 13.06 6.24 17.31
C LEU A 27 11.64 5.78 16.99
N SER A 28 10.68 6.69 17.09
CA SER A 28 9.34 6.44 16.58
C SER A 28 9.39 6.10 15.09
N LYS A 29 8.65 5.08 14.65
CA LYS A 29 8.57 4.72 13.23
C LYS A 29 8.03 5.86 12.36
N TYR A 30 7.18 6.73 12.93
CA TYR A 30 6.65 7.91 12.25
C TYR A 30 7.75 8.94 11.98
N THR A 31 8.66 9.14 12.95
CA THR A 31 9.86 9.97 12.73
C THR A 31 10.76 9.37 11.66
N ARG A 32 10.96 8.04 11.67
CA ARG A 32 11.77 7.35 10.65
C ARG A 32 11.18 7.45 9.25
N ALA A 33 9.86 7.33 9.13
CA ALA A 33 9.15 7.37 7.86
C ALA A 33 9.07 8.77 7.25
N ARG A 34 9.26 9.84 8.05
CA ARG A 34 9.28 11.23 7.57
C ARG A 34 10.66 11.56 6.96
N PRO A 35 10.79 11.74 5.63
CA PRO A 35 12.10 11.95 4.99
C PRO A 35 12.84 13.21 5.47
N THR A 36 12.07 14.23 5.93
CA THR A 36 12.59 15.50 6.42
C THR A 36 13.04 15.48 7.88
N SER A 37 12.77 14.42 8.64
CA SER A 37 13.14 14.33 10.07
C SER A 37 14.66 14.27 10.30
N GLY A 38 15.42 13.86 9.28
CA GLY A 38 16.84 13.58 9.39
C GLY A 38 17.18 12.33 10.21
N ALA A 39 16.22 11.42 10.40
CA ALA A 39 16.39 10.12 11.05
C ALA A 39 17.04 9.06 10.14
N CYS A 40 17.06 9.30 8.82
CA CYS A 40 17.82 8.52 7.85
C CYS A 40 19.28 8.97 7.85
N HIS A 41 20.20 8.05 8.13
CA HIS A 41 21.63 8.33 8.10
C HIS A 41 22.30 7.65 6.91
N HIS A 42 22.96 8.42 6.06
CA HIS A 42 23.79 7.90 4.97
C HIS A 42 25.15 7.48 5.54
N VAL A 43 25.41 6.18 5.58
CA VAL A 43 26.60 5.63 6.26
C VAL A 43 27.73 5.35 5.28
N ALA A 44 27.42 4.73 4.14
CA ALA A 44 28.42 4.32 3.16
C ALA A 44 27.86 4.31 1.74
N TYR A 45 28.76 4.12 0.76
CA TYR A 45 28.42 3.79 -0.61
C TYR A 45 29.21 2.53 -1.00
N PHE A 46 28.52 1.49 -1.44
CA PHE A 46 29.19 0.29 -1.95
C PHE A 46 29.81 0.60 -3.33
N PRO A 47 31.11 0.33 -3.52
CA PRO A 47 31.74 0.51 -4.81
C PRO A 47 31.33 -0.62 -5.77
N SER A 48 31.30 -0.30 -7.06
CA SER A 48 31.28 -1.31 -8.12
C SER A 48 32.69 -1.85 -8.37
N LEU A 49 32.80 -3.01 -9.00
CA LEU A 49 34.09 -3.46 -9.54
C LEU A 49 34.54 -2.47 -10.63
N PRO A 50 35.85 -2.17 -10.76
CA PRO A 50 36.35 -1.28 -11.81
C PRO A 50 36.08 -1.85 -13.20
N ASP A 51 35.77 -1.00 -14.19
CA ASP A 51 35.50 -1.44 -15.57
C ASP A 51 36.68 -2.22 -16.17
N THR A 52 37.91 -1.84 -15.82
CA THR A 52 39.16 -2.48 -16.26
C THR A 52 39.41 -3.88 -15.65
N ILE A 53 38.53 -4.36 -14.74
CA ILE A 53 38.74 -5.66 -14.09
C ILE A 53 38.70 -6.81 -15.10
N MET A 54 37.94 -6.67 -16.19
CA MET A 54 37.85 -7.69 -17.22
C MET A 54 39.15 -7.81 -18.01
N ASP A 55 39.80 -6.70 -18.31
CA ASP A 55 41.12 -6.66 -18.95
C ASP A 55 42.16 -7.31 -18.04
N PHE A 56 42.15 -6.94 -16.76
CA PHE A 56 43.01 -7.55 -15.75
C PHE A 56 42.83 -9.07 -15.68
N LEU A 57 41.58 -9.55 -15.59
CA LEU A 57 41.30 -10.99 -15.56
C LEU A 57 41.67 -11.69 -16.86
N ALA A 58 41.58 -11.01 -18.02
CA ALA A 58 41.97 -11.57 -19.31
C ALA A 58 43.46 -11.90 -19.39
N THR A 59 44.32 -11.20 -18.65
CA THR A 59 45.77 -11.49 -18.59
C THR A 59 46.08 -12.84 -17.93
N PHE A 60 45.22 -13.32 -17.03
CA PHE A 60 45.42 -14.58 -16.31
C PHE A 60 44.51 -15.72 -16.79
N ILE A 61 43.31 -15.38 -17.29
CA ILE A 61 42.25 -16.34 -17.60
C ILE A 61 41.81 -16.15 -19.06
N PRO A 62 42.27 -16.98 -20.01
CA PRO A 62 41.88 -16.84 -21.42
C PRO A 62 40.41 -17.22 -21.68
N ILE A 63 39.78 -18.00 -20.80
CA ILE A 63 38.40 -18.50 -20.98
C ILE A 63 37.36 -17.51 -20.42
N LYS A 64 36.54 -16.94 -21.30
CA LYS A 64 35.51 -15.94 -20.94
C LYS A 64 34.51 -16.42 -19.87
N THR A 65 34.05 -17.66 -19.92
CA THR A 65 33.08 -18.20 -18.93
C THR A 65 33.68 -18.34 -17.53
N ARG A 66 34.99 -18.60 -17.42
CA ARG A 66 35.69 -18.61 -16.14
C ARG A 66 35.87 -17.21 -15.57
N ARG A 67 35.99 -16.17 -16.41
CA ARG A 67 36.03 -14.77 -15.96
C ARG A 67 34.71 -14.37 -15.30
N ALA A 68 33.56 -14.73 -15.88
CA ALA A 68 32.25 -14.38 -15.33
C ALA A 68 32.00 -14.95 -13.92
N SER A 69 32.40 -16.20 -13.67
CA SER A 69 32.29 -16.80 -12.33
C SER A 69 33.23 -16.16 -11.32
N VAL A 70 34.44 -15.77 -11.74
CA VAL A 70 35.38 -15.00 -10.92
C VAL A 70 34.83 -13.60 -10.61
N LEU A 71 34.28 -12.88 -11.58
CA LEU A 71 33.64 -11.58 -11.35
C LEU A 71 32.52 -11.67 -10.32
N THR A 72 31.62 -12.64 -10.48
CA THR A 72 30.52 -12.88 -9.55
C THR A 72 31.05 -13.12 -8.13
N HIS A 73 32.14 -13.89 -8.01
CA HIS A 73 32.80 -14.13 -6.73
C HIS A 73 33.45 -12.86 -6.16
N CYS A 74 34.14 -12.08 -6.99
CA CYS A 74 34.72 -10.79 -6.59
C CYS A 74 33.67 -9.79 -6.09
N ARG A 75 32.48 -9.71 -6.71
CA ARG A 75 31.38 -8.85 -6.23
C ARG A 75 30.91 -9.26 -4.84
N ARG A 76 30.74 -10.57 -4.61
CA ARG A 76 30.37 -11.09 -3.29
C ARG A 76 31.44 -10.79 -2.26
N GLU A 77 32.70 -11.03 -2.57
CA GLU A 77 33.81 -10.68 -1.68
C GLU A 77 33.81 -9.18 -1.39
N LEU A 78 33.64 -8.31 -2.40
CA LEU A 78 33.63 -6.86 -2.24
C LEU A 78 32.56 -6.39 -1.25
N MET A 79 31.32 -6.87 -1.41
CA MET A 79 30.22 -6.56 -0.48
C MET A 79 30.59 -6.90 0.97
N HIS A 80 31.11 -8.11 1.21
CA HIS A 80 31.49 -8.55 2.56
C HIS A 80 32.77 -7.88 3.08
N GLN A 81 33.69 -7.47 2.22
CA GLN A 81 34.86 -6.69 2.63
C GLN A 81 34.45 -5.28 3.08
N VAL A 82 33.52 -4.63 2.38
CA VAL A 82 32.98 -3.33 2.81
C VAL A 82 32.30 -3.46 4.18
N TRP A 83 31.52 -4.51 4.40
CA TRP A 83 30.94 -4.78 5.73
C TRP A 83 31.98 -5.04 6.81
N LYS A 84 33.07 -5.76 6.52
CA LYS A 84 34.17 -5.96 7.47
C LYS A 84 34.85 -4.65 7.89
N LEU A 85 34.95 -3.67 6.99
CA LEU A 85 35.47 -2.34 7.31
C LEU A 85 34.56 -1.58 8.28
N MET A 86 33.24 -1.80 8.21
CA MET A 86 32.27 -1.14 9.10
C MET A 86 32.07 -1.89 10.42
N LEU A 87 32.22 -3.21 10.41
CA LEU A 87 32.20 -4.08 11.60
C LEU A 87 33.61 -4.21 12.19
N ASP A 88 34.31 -3.09 12.34
CA ASP A 88 35.68 -3.01 12.83
C ASP A 88 35.80 -3.36 14.33
N ASP A 89 37.02 -3.36 14.86
CA ASP A 89 37.24 -3.77 16.26
C ASP A 89 36.63 -2.78 17.26
N GLU A 90 36.47 -1.51 16.88
CA GLU A 90 35.78 -0.51 17.71
C GLU A 90 34.28 -0.81 17.78
N PHE A 91 33.64 -1.13 16.65
CA PHE A 91 32.25 -1.57 16.63
C PHE A 91 32.05 -2.83 17.45
N ILE A 92 32.95 -3.82 17.36
CA ILE A 92 32.86 -5.06 18.14
C ILE A 92 33.02 -4.79 19.64
N ALA A 93 33.96 -3.92 20.03
CA ALA A 93 34.10 -3.49 21.41
C ALA A 93 32.82 -2.81 21.92
N ALA A 94 32.24 -1.90 21.13
CA ALA A 94 30.97 -1.24 21.44
C ALA A 94 29.81 -2.24 21.49
N TYR A 95 29.77 -3.23 20.61
CA TYR A 95 28.75 -4.28 20.58
C TYR A 95 28.79 -5.13 21.85
N HIS A 96 29.98 -5.48 22.32
CA HIS A 96 30.14 -6.32 23.51
C HIS A 96 30.00 -5.53 24.82
N HIS A 97 30.62 -4.36 24.91
CA HIS A 97 30.73 -3.60 26.15
C HIS A 97 29.78 -2.40 26.26
N GLY A 98 29.14 -2.00 25.16
CA GLY A 98 28.32 -0.80 25.09
C GLY A 98 29.15 0.50 25.07
N ILE A 99 28.50 1.59 24.67
CA ILE A 99 29.04 2.95 24.69
C ILE A 99 28.26 3.80 25.70
N VAL A 100 28.96 4.63 26.47
CA VAL A 100 28.32 5.53 27.44
C VAL A 100 28.04 6.85 26.74
N ILE A 101 26.76 7.21 26.62
CA ILE A 101 26.32 8.45 25.98
C ILE A 101 25.41 9.22 26.93
N GLN A 102 25.47 10.55 26.86
CA GLN A 102 24.48 11.41 27.50
C GLN A 102 23.25 11.50 26.60
N CYS A 103 22.10 11.05 27.10
CA CYS A 103 20.83 11.14 26.40
C CYS A 103 20.27 12.58 26.44
N ALA A 104 19.23 12.83 25.62
CA ALA A 104 18.61 14.16 25.50
C ALA A 104 17.95 14.65 26.81
N ASP A 105 17.57 13.72 27.70
CA ASP A 105 17.07 14.01 29.04
C ASP A 105 18.19 14.32 30.06
N GLY A 106 19.44 14.40 29.61
CA GLY A 106 20.62 14.66 30.44
C GLY A 106 21.17 13.44 31.17
N VAL A 107 20.50 12.29 31.10
CA VAL A 107 20.90 11.07 31.81
C VAL A 107 21.93 10.29 30.99
N TRP A 108 23.02 9.88 31.64
CA TRP A 108 24.04 9.04 31.03
C TRP A 108 23.59 7.59 31.01
N ARG A 109 23.57 6.98 29.81
CA ARG A 109 23.19 5.58 29.63
C ARG A 109 24.26 4.81 28.87
N ARG A 110 24.48 3.55 29.25
CA ARG A 110 25.28 2.60 28.48
C ARG A 110 24.39 1.98 27.41
N VAL A 111 24.66 2.33 26.16
CA VAL A 111 23.89 1.90 24.98
C VAL A 111 24.67 0.84 24.24
N TYR A 112 23.97 -0.24 23.86
CA TYR A 112 24.54 -1.34 23.09
C TYR A 112 24.09 -1.23 21.62
N PRO A 113 24.99 -1.02 20.66
CA PRO A 113 24.62 -1.08 19.25
C PRO A 113 24.21 -2.51 18.90
N ARG A 114 23.03 -2.64 18.28
CA ARG A 114 22.48 -3.92 17.83
C ARG A 114 21.97 -3.80 16.40
N ILE A 115 22.26 -4.80 15.60
CA ILE A 115 21.71 -4.94 14.26
C ILE A 115 20.36 -5.65 14.41
N PHE A 116 19.29 -4.91 14.13
CA PHE A 116 17.92 -5.39 14.31
C PHE A 116 17.38 -6.00 13.02
N THR A 117 17.31 -5.19 11.96
CA THR A 117 16.85 -5.60 10.63
C THR A 117 17.81 -5.11 9.54
N TYR A 118 17.74 -5.77 8.40
CA TYR A 118 18.31 -5.36 7.13
C TYR A 118 17.24 -5.53 6.05
N SER A 119 16.80 -4.42 5.51
CA SER A 119 15.80 -4.37 4.43
C SER A 119 16.51 -4.22 3.08
N ALA A 120 16.13 -5.04 2.12
CA ALA A 120 16.77 -5.16 0.81
C ALA A 120 15.83 -5.90 -0.15
N ASP A 121 16.04 -5.77 -1.46
CA ASP A 121 15.37 -6.61 -2.45
C ASP A 121 15.97 -8.04 -2.47
N TYR A 122 15.39 -8.98 -3.22
CA TYR A 122 15.85 -10.37 -3.20
C TYR A 122 17.31 -10.55 -3.70
N PRO A 123 17.72 -10.00 -4.86
CA PRO A 123 19.13 -10.03 -5.28
C PRO A 123 20.11 -9.57 -4.20
N GLU A 124 19.82 -8.47 -3.51
CA GLU A 124 20.66 -7.97 -2.44
C GLU A 124 20.60 -8.87 -1.19
N LYS A 125 19.43 -9.39 -0.81
CA LYS A 125 19.32 -10.42 0.25
C LYS A 125 20.19 -11.63 -0.05
N VAL A 126 20.29 -12.06 -1.31
CA VAL A 126 21.13 -13.20 -1.72
C VAL A 126 22.63 -12.89 -1.54
N LEU A 127 23.06 -11.67 -1.88
CA LEU A 127 24.45 -11.21 -1.66
C LEU A 127 24.78 -11.14 -0.16
N LEU A 128 23.89 -10.55 0.63
CA LEU A 128 24.04 -10.43 2.09
C LEU A 128 24.00 -11.79 2.79
N ALA A 129 23.13 -12.70 2.35
CA ALA A 129 22.99 -14.04 2.91
C ALA A 129 24.07 -15.02 2.45
N THR A 130 24.91 -14.65 1.46
CA THR A 130 25.89 -15.55 0.82
C THR A 130 25.24 -16.83 0.26
N VAL A 131 24.09 -16.67 -0.40
CA VAL A 131 23.33 -17.77 -1.02
C VAL A 131 23.50 -17.74 -2.55
N ARG A 132 23.32 -18.89 -3.21
CA ARG A 132 23.27 -18.98 -4.67
C ARG A 132 21.92 -18.49 -5.15
N ASP A 133 21.93 -17.47 -6.01
CA ASP A 133 20.73 -17.12 -6.76
C ASP A 133 20.24 -18.33 -7.56
N LYS A 134 18.92 -18.57 -7.54
CA LYS A 134 18.25 -19.72 -8.15
C LYS A 134 18.83 -21.09 -7.76
N GLY A 135 19.50 -21.20 -6.60
CA GLY A 135 19.98 -22.47 -6.07
C GLY A 135 18.86 -23.45 -5.71
N TYR A 136 19.21 -24.66 -5.26
CA TYR A 136 18.24 -25.65 -4.78
C TYR A 136 17.42 -25.16 -3.58
N CYS A 137 18.01 -24.32 -2.72
CA CYS A 137 17.41 -23.72 -1.53
C CYS A 137 17.61 -22.19 -1.60
N PRO A 138 16.91 -21.46 -2.47
CA PRO A 138 17.27 -20.06 -2.75
C PRO A 138 16.80 -19.08 -1.66
N CYS A 139 15.99 -19.52 -0.70
CA CYS A 139 15.54 -18.68 0.42
C CYS A 139 16.73 -18.26 1.30
N PRO A 140 16.89 -16.97 1.65
CA PRO A 140 17.94 -16.49 2.54
C PRO A 140 17.72 -16.87 4.01
N ARG A 141 16.52 -17.37 4.38
CA ARG A 141 16.15 -17.69 5.78
C ARG A 141 16.09 -19.18 6.09
N CYS A 142 15.71 -20.03 5.13
CA CYS A 142 15.56 -21.47 5.33
C CYS A 142 16.14 -22.30 4.17
N LEU A 143 16.27 -23.62 4.40
CA LEU A 143 16.76 -24.61 3.43
C LEU A 143 15.63 -25.33 2.68
N VAL A 144 14.41 -24.78 2.67
CA VAL A 144 13.31 -25.34 1.86
C VAL A 144 13.72 -25.34 0.39
N LEU A 145 13.53 -26.49 -0.27
CA LEU A 145 13.88 -26.66 -1.68
C LEU A 145 12.96 -25.81 -2.57
N LYS A 146 13.50 -25.18 -3.62
CA LYS A 146 12.74 -24.36 -4.59
C LYS A 146 11.53 -25.10 -5.15
N LYS A 147 11.67 -26.41 -5.42
CA LYS A 147 10.57 -27.27 -5.92
C LYS A 147 9.38 -27.39 -4.96
N ASN A 148 9.56 -27.01 -3.70
CA ASN A 148 8.53 -27.02 -2.66
C ASN A 148 8.00 -25.61 -2.34
N PHE A 149 8.44 -24.55 -3.03
CA PHE A 149 7.97 -23.19 -2.74
C PHE A 149 6.47 -22.99 -2.99
N ASN A 150 5.90 -23.74 -3.94
CA ASN A 150 4.46 -23.75 -4.19
C ASN A 150 3.66 -24.28 -2.99
N LYS A 151 4.30 -24.96 -2.04
CA LYS A 151 3.68 -25.50 -0.84
C LYS A 151 3.50 -24.47 0.28
N MET A 152 3.78 -23.19 0.01
CA MET A 152 3.59 -22.08 0.97
C MET A 152 2.21 -22.15 1.65
N GLY A 153 2.23 -22.06 2.99
CA GLY A 153 1.02 -22.11 3.83
C GLY A 153 0.55 -23.52 4.20
N LEU A 154 1.13 -24.59 3.63
CA LEU A 154 0.86 -25.95 4.11
C LEU A 154 1.61 -26.22 5.41
N ILE A 155 1.08 -27.11 6.25
CA ILE A 155 1.65 -27.41 7.58
C ILE A 155 3.11 -27.88 7.48
N HIS A 156 3.40 -28.73 6.50
CA HIS A 156 4.76 -29.20 6.28
C HIS A 156 5.70 -28.07 5.82
N ASP A 157 5.21 -27.05 5.09
CA ASP A 157 6.01 -25.86 4.77
C ASP A 157 6.28 -25.03 6.01
N ILE A 158 5.24 -24.78 6.84
CA ILE A 158 5.37 -24.07 8.12
C ILE A 158 6.40 -24.75 9.03
N ARG A 159 6.28 -26.07 9.23
CA ARG A 159 7.26 -26.86 10.02
C ARG A 159 8.65 -26.86 9.38
N ALA A 160 8.74 -26.95 8.05
CA ALA A 160 10.02 -26.97 7.35
C ALA A 160 10.77 -25.63 7.48
N ARG A 161 10.11 -24.48 7.46
CA ARG A 161 10.76 -23.17 7.66
C ARG A 161 11.49 -23.06 8.99
N ILE A 162 10.90 -23.64 10.04
CA ILE A 162 11.46 -23.63 11.39
C ILE A 162 12.58 -24.66 11.52
N THR A 163 12.30 -25.92 11.16
CA THR A 163 13.25 -27.04 11.31
C THR A 163 14.44 -26.96 10.35
N LEU A 164 14.25 -26.34 9.19
CA LEU A 164 15.28 -26.13 8.17
C LEU A 164 15.77 -24.67 8.14
N ALA A 165 15.65 -23.93 9.25
CA ALA A 165 16.20 -22.58 9.36
C ALA A 165 17.71 -22.59 9.07
N ARG A 166 18.19 -21.56 8.36
CA ARG A 166 19.61 -21.49 7.98
C ARG A 166 20.51 -21.15 9.17
N THR A 167 21.67 -21.78 9.17
CA THR A 167 22.78 -21.51 10.08
C THR A 167 24.06 -21.23 9.30
N TYR A 168 24.99 -20.50 9.92
CA TYR A 168 26.25 -20.17 9.27
C TYR A 168 27.20 -21.38 9.28
N LEU A 169 27.54 -21.88 8.08
CA LEU A 169 28.39 -23.07 7.90
C LEU A 169 29.83 -22.68 7.52
N SER A 170 30.52 -21.93 8.40
CA SER A 170 31.86 -21.37 8.16
C SER A 170 32.89 -22.42 7.75
N THR A 171 32.89 -23.60 8.39
CA THR A 171 33.85 -24.69 8.12
C THR A 171 33.72 -25.26 6.69
N LYS A 172 32.48 -25.44 6.20
CA LYS A 172 32.22 -25.88 4.81
C LYS A 172 32.69 -24.82 3.82
N ILE A 173 32.40 -23.55 4.10
CA ILE A 173 32.81 -22.43 3.25
C ILE A 173 34.35 -22.31 3.22
N ALA A 174 35.02 -22.42 4.37
CA ALA A 174 36.48 -22.39 4.47
C ALA A 174 37.13 -23.55 3.67
N SER A 175 36.53 -24.74 3.72
CA SER A 175 36.99 -25.90 2.94
C SER A 175 36.87 -25.65 1.43
N ALA A 176 35.72 -25.11 0.98
CA ALA A 176 35.53 -24.73 -0.42
C ALA A 176 36.51 -23.64 -0.87
N ARG A 177 36.78 -22.64 0.00
CA ARG A 177 37.77 -21.60 -0.25
C ARG A 177 39.19 -22.15 -0.36
N ASN A 178 39.58 -23.10 0.49
CA ASN A 178 40.88 -23.76 0.40
C ASN A 178 41.08 -24.41 -0.98
N LEU A 179 40.06 -25.11 -1.48
CA LEU A 179 40.09 -25.69 -2.82
C LEU A 179 40.23 -24.64 -3.94
N ILE A 180 39.67 -23.44 -3.77
CA ILE A 180 39.78 -22.37 -4.75
C ILE A 180 41.15 -21.69 -4.68
N TYR A 181 41.53 -21.20 -3.50
CA TYR A 181 42.67 -20.30 -3.34
C TYR A 181 44.02 -21.02 -3.20
N ASN A 182 44.05 -22.19 -2.55
CA ASN A 182 45.31 -22.92 -2.32
C ASN A 182 45.52 -24.04 -3.33
N VAL A 183 44.45 -24.72 -3.75
CA VAL A 183 44.52 -25.82 -4.74
C VAL A 183 44.32 -25.31 -6.17
N GLY A 184 43.72 -24.13 -6.37
CA GLY A 184 43.53 -23.53 -7.70
C GLY A 184 42.35 -24.08 -8.49
N LEU A 185 41.35 -24.68 -7.82
CA LEU A 185 40.15 -25.16 -8.51
C LEU A 185 39.24 -24.00 -8.92
N ALA A 186 38.63 -24.09 -10.10
CA ALA A 186 37.64 -23.12 -10.56
C ALA A 186 36.42 -23.09 -9.63
N ILE A 187 35.82 -21.92 -9.40
CA ILE A 187 34.71 -21.71 -8.45
C ILE A 187 33.51 -22.65 -8.67
N GLY A 188 33.19 -23.00 -9.92
CA GLY A 188 32.14 -23.94 -10.29
C GLY A 188 32.60 -25.40 -10.44
N ASN A 189 33.71 -25.79 -9.80
CA ASN A 189 34.20 -27.16 -9.85
C ASN A 189 33.29 -28.10 -9.06
N ALA A 190 33.10 -29.33 -9.56
CA ALA A 190 32.26 -30.35 -8.92
C ALA A 190 32.63 -30.62 -7.45
N ARG A 191 33.91 -30.53 -7.07
CA ARG A 191 34.34 -30.69 -5.66
C ARG A 191 33.84 -29.56 -4.74
N ILE A 192 33.71 -28.35 -5.27
CA ILE A 192 33.15 -27.20 -4.54
C ILE A 192 31.63 -27.34 -4.49
N ASP A 193 31.01 -27.75 -5.59
CA ASP A 193 29.57 -27.98 -5.64
C ASP A 193 29.13 -29.10 -4.68
N ALA A 194 29.92 -30.17 -4.56
CA ALA A 194 29.68 -31.23 -3.58
C ALA A 194 29.64 -30.72 -2.12
N LEU A 195 30.33 -29.63 -1.82
CA LEU A 195 30.32 -29.01 -0.47
C LEU A 195 29.13 -28.07 -0.25
N LEU A 196 28.77 -27.28 -1.27
CA LEU A 196 27.94 -26.08 -1.08
C LEU A 196 26.61 -26.09 -1.82
N GLN A 197 26.49 -26.80 -2.94
CA GLN A 197 25.36 -26.67 -3.86
C GLN A 197 24.05 -27.17 -3.25
N SER A 198 24.09 -28.29 -2.51
CA SER A 198 22.91 -28.91 -1.88
C SER A 198 22.16 -27.97 -0.94
N VAL A 199 22.86 -27.03 -0.31
CA VAL A 199 22.31 -26.00 0.58
C VAL A 199 22.39 -24.59 -0.01
N SER A 200 22.73 -24.50 -1.29
CA SER A 200 22.82 -23.26 -2.07
C SER A 200 23.76 -22.21 -1.47
N LEU A 201 24.88 -22.63 -0.89
CA LEU A 201 25.90 -21.70 -0.40
C LEU A 201 26.89 -21.31 -1.49
N VAL A 202 27.55 -20.17 -1.32
CA VAL A 202 28.65 -19.68 -2.15
C VAL A 202 29.96 -19.69 -1.34
N PRO A 203 31.14 -19.77 -1.97
CA PRO A 203 32.42 -19.85 -1.27
C PRO A 203 32.90 -18.48 -0.70
N THR A 204 31.99 -17.68 -0.14
CA THR A 204 32.26 -16.35 0.43
C THR A 204 32.05 -16.38 1.93
N LEU A 205 33.03 -15.90 2.71
CA LEU A 205 32.87 -15.73 4.16
C LEU A 205 31.96 -14.54 4.43
N ASN A 206 30.98 -14.72 5.31
CA ASN A 206 29.99 -13.71 5.62
C ASN A 206 30.52 -12.76 6.69
N ALA A 207 30.55 -11.44 6.43
CA ALA A 207 31.08 -10.46 7.37
C ALA A 207 30.38 -10.48 8.74
N PHE A 208 29.05 -10.60 8.75
CA PHE A 208 28.26 -10.64 9.97
C PHE A 208 28.49 -11.95 10.73
N GLY A 209 28.52 -13.10 10.03
CA GLY A 209 28.80 -14.39 10.64
C GLY A 209 30.17 -14.44 11.30
N GLU A 210 31.21 -13.92 10.63
CA GLU A 210 32.58 -13.92 11.14
C GLU A 210 32.79 -12.96 12.31
N ARG A 211 32.16 -11.78 12.27
CA ARG A 211 32.39 -10.71 13.25
C ARG A 211 31.42 -10.74 14.43
N LEU A 212 30.19 -11.20 14.22
CA LEU A 212 29.12 -11.18 15.22
C LEU A 212 28.66 -12.58 15.67
N GLY A 213 29.04 -13.64 14.97
CA GLY A 213 28.57 -14.99 15.25
C GLY A 213 28.94 -15.51 16.66
N SER A 214 30.10 -15.11 17.19
CA SER A 214 30.52 -15.47 18.56
C SER A 214 29.61 -14.90 19.65
N PHE A 215 28.83 -13.86 19.34
CA PHE A 215 27.84 -13.27 20.24
C PHE A 215 26.44 -13.88 20.06
N GLY A 216 26.30 -14.97 19.30
CA GLY A 216 25.02 -15.61 19.01
C GLY A 216 24.20 -14.93 17.92
N PHE A 217 24.78 -13.99 17.16
CA PHE A 217 24.07 -13.29 16.10
C PHE A 217 23.90 -14.17 14.85
N ASN A 218 22.64 -14.45 14.47
CA ASN A 218 22.32 -15.12 13.21
C ASN A 218 21.92 -14.10 12.14
N PHE A 219 22.79 -13.84 11.18
CA PHE A 219 22.53 -12.84 10.12
C PHE A 219 21.38 -13.24 9.18
N HIS A 220 20.93 -14.50 9.16
CA HIS A 220 19.77 -14.88 8.35
C HIS A 220 18.46 -14.28 8.89
N THR A 221 18.36 -14.03 10.21
CA THR A 221 17.13 -13.53 10.82
C THR A 221 16.93 -12.02 10.64
N MET A 222 18.03 -11.27 10.44
CA MET A 222 17.95 -9.81 10.21
C MET A 222 17.34 -9.47 8.84
N LEU A 223 17.38 -10.39 7.87
CA LEU A 223 16.85 -10.19 6.51
C LEU A 223 15.33 -10.30 6.55
N VAL A 224 14.66 -9.15 6.63
CA VAL A 224 13.20 -9.04 6.78
C VAL A 224 12.48 -9.18 5.44
N VAL A 225 11.15 -9.38 5.50
CA VAL A 225 10.28 -9.39 4.32
C VAL A 225 10.24 -8.03 3.62
N ASP A 226 9.90 -8.02 2.34
CA ASP A 226 9.86 -6.84 1.48
C ASP A 226 8.53 -6.77 0.73
N HIS A 227 7.57 -6.03 1.29
CA HIS A 227 6.20 -5.92 0.75
C HIS A 227 6.18 -5.36 -0.68
N LEU A 228 7.05 -4.41 -1.00
CA LEU A 228 7.08 -3.83 -2.33
C LEU A 228 7.51 -4.85 -3.39
N HIS A 229 8.65 -5.51 -3.21
CA HIS A 229 9.22 -6.39 -4.23
C HIS A 229 8.69 -7.83 -4.19
N GLU A 230 8.30 -8.33 -3.01
CA GLU A 230 7.79 -9.69 -2.84
C GLU A 230 6.27 -9.75 -3.10
N TRP A 231 5.50 -8.75 -2.65
CA TRP A 231 4.05 -8.71 -2.84
C TRP A 231 3.64 -7.85 -4.04
N SER A 232 3.72 -6.51 -3.96
CA SER A 232 3.10 -5.61 -4.95
C SER A 232 3.70 -5.76 -6.35
N LEU A 233 5.02 -5.62 -6.49
CA LEU A 233 5.79 -5.85 -7.73
C LEU A 233 6.15 -7.34 -7.93
N GLY A 234 5.65 -8.20 -7.05
CA GLY A 234 5.98 -9.61 -7.00
C GLY A 234 4.79 -10.48 -7.31
N VAL A 235 4.25 -11.11 -6.26
CA VAL A 235 3.12 -12.05 -6.36
C VAL A 235 1.89 -11.40 -6.97
N TRP A 236 1.57 -10.16 -6.59
CA TRP A 236 0.38 -9.49 -7.12
C TRP A 236 0.54 -9.12 -8.60
N LYS A 237 1.62 -8.44 -9.00
CA LYS A 237 1.92 -8.16 -10.42
C LYS A 237 1.84 -9.44 -11.27
N ALA A 238 2.45 -10.53 -10.83
CA ALA A 238 2.44 -11.80 -11.55
C ALA A 238 1.02 -12.41 -11.65
N THR A 239 0.24 -12.34 -10.57
CA THR A 239 -1.15 -12.82 -10.53
C THR A 239 -2.05 -11.97 -11.45
N PHE A 240 -1.94 -10.64 -11.39
CA PHE A 240 -2.71 -9.74 -12.24
C PHE A 240 -2.36 -9.93 -13.73
N ALA A 241 -1.07 -10.04 -14.07
CA ALA A 241 -0.65 -10.38 -15.42
C ALA A 241 -1.25 -11.71 -15.91
N HIS A 242 -1.30 -12.73 -15.03
CA HIS A 242 -1.93 -14.00 -15.36
C HIS A 242 -3.45 -13.89 -15.54
N ILE A 243 -4.15 -13.07 -14.73
CA ILE A 243 -5.57 -12.77 -14.93
C ILE A 243 -5.80 -12.18 -16.32
N VAL A 244 -4.98 -11.20 -16.74
CA VAL A 244 -5.08 -10.61 -18.10
C VAL A 244 -4.85 -11.68 -19.18
N ARG A 245 -3.88 -12.59 -19.02
CA ARG A 245 -3.67 -13.71 -19.95
C ARG A 245 -4.87 -14.65 -20.01
N VAL A 246 -5.49 -14.94 -18.87
CA VAL A 246 -6.72 -15.77 -18.80
C VAL A 246 -7.87 -15.08 -19.52
N LEU A 247 -8.04 -13.76 -19.38
CA LEU A 247 -9.07 -13.00 -20.10
C LEU A 247 -8.86 -13.04 -21.63
N TYR A 248 -7.62 -12.89 -22.11
CA TYR A 248 -7.31 -13.08 -23.53
C TYR A 248 -7.57 -14.52 -24.01
N ALA A 249 -7.29 -15.52 -23.18
CA ALA A 249 -7.54 -16.92 -23.52
C ALA A 249 -9.04 -17.26 -23.54
N ALA A 250 -9.81 -16.68 -22.62
CA ALA A 250 -11.26 -16.87 -22.51
C ALA A 250 -12.02 -16.13 -23.62
N VAL A 251 -11.58 -14.91 -23.96
CA VAL A 251 -12.21 -14.05 -24.97
C VAL A 251 -11.14 -13.57 -25.95
N PRO A 252 -10.81 -14.36 -26.99
CA PRO A 252 -9.71 -14.07 -27.92
C PRO A 252 -9.82 -12.75 -28.70
N SER A 253 -11.02 -12.15 -28.79
CA SER A 253 -11.20 -10.82 -29.38
C SER A 253 -10.57 -9.69 -28.56
N GLY A 254 -10.19 -9.96 -27.30
CA GLY A 254 -9.69 -8.95 -26.37
C GLY A 254 -10.79 -8.09 -25.73
N ALA A 255 -12.08 -8.35 -26.03
CA ALA A 255 -13.20 -7.57 -25.50
C ALA A 255 -13.25 -7.57 -23.96
N ALA A 256 -12.98 -8.71 -23.31
CA ALA A 256 -12.94 -8.79 -21.84
C ALA A 256 -11.81 -7.92 -21.23
N VAL A 257 -10.67 -7.80 -21.91
CA VAL A 257 -9.55 -6.95 -21.46
C VAL A 257 -9.87 -5.47 -21.70
N ALA A 258 -10.50 -5.13 -22.82
CA ALA A 258 -10.97 -3.77 -23.09
C ALA A 258 -12.00 -3.32 -22.04
N GLU A 259 -12.93 -4.21 -21.68
CA GLU A 259 -13.93 -3.99 -20.63
C GLU A 259 -13.29 -3.81 -19.26
N LEU A 260 -12.32 -4.66 -18.89
CA LEU A 260 -11.52 -4.50 -17.67
C LEU A 260 -10.91 -3.08 -17.58
N ASN A 261 -10.29 -2.62 -18.67
CA ASN A 261 -9.67 -1.29 -18.72
C ASN A 261 -10.71 -0.16 -18.64
N SER A 262 -11.86 -0.32 -19.29
CA SER A 262 -12.98 0.62 -19.22
C SER A 262 -13.47 0.79 -17.79
N ARG A 263 -13.71 -0.34 -17.09
CA ARG A 263 -14.18 -0.35 -15.69
C ARG A 263 -13.17 0.30 -14.74
N PHE A 264 -11.87 0.08 -14.95
CA PHE A 264 -10.85 0.76 -14.15
C PHE A 264 -10.90 2.28 -14.29
N ARG A 265 -11.07 2.81 -15.51
CA ARG A 265 -11.16 4.25 -15.77
C ARG A 265 -12.39 4.92 -15.17
N GLN A 266 -13.44 4.15 -14.91
CA GLN A 266 -14.69 4.63 -14.31
C GLN A 266 -14.63 4.70 -12.77
N ILE A 267 -13.58 4.16 -12.13
CA ILE A 267 -13.42 4.25 -10.68
C ILE A 267 -13.06 5.69 -10.28
N SER A 268 -13.82 6.22 -9.32
CA SER A 268 -13.59 7.53 -8.70
C SER A 268 -12.37 7.53 -7.78
N THR A 269 -11.81 8.72 -7.57
CA THR A 269 -10.74 8.93 -6.58
C THR A 269 -11.29 8.89 -5.16
N PHE A 270 -10.49 8.44 -4.20
CA PHE A 270 -10.87 8.39 -2.79
C PHE A 270 -9.77 8.89 -1.86
N GLY A 271 -10.18 9.59 -0.80
CA GLY A 271 -9.30 10.17 0.21
C GLY A 271 -8.33 11.21 -0.36
N ARG A 272 -7.29 11.54 0.42
CA ARG A 272 -6.20 12.44 0.02
C ARG A 272 -5.13 11.70 -0.79
N GLY A 273 -5.56 11.06 -1.88
CA GLY A 273 -4.68 10.27 -2.75
C GLY A 273 -4.57 8.78 -2.39
N THR A 274 -5.45 8.28 -1.52
CA THR A 274 -5.57 6.84 -1.20
C THR A 274 -5.87 6.03 -2.45
N VAL A 275 -6.88 6.46 -3.23
CA VAL A 275 -7.14 5.92 -4.57
C VAL A 275 -7.01 7.05 -5.59
N ARG A 276 -6.04 6.91 -6.49
CA ARG A 276 -5.79 7.85 -7.60
C ARG A 276 -6.57 7.42 -8.84
N ARG A 277 -6.88 8.38 -9.73
CA ARG A 277 -7.63 8.13 -10.97
C ARG A 277 -6.83 7.23 -11.91
N PHE A 278 -7.46 6.19 -12.44
CA PHE A 278 -6.88 5.35 -13.49
C PHE A 278 -7.07 6.02 -14.85
N ARG A 279 -5.99 6.55 -15.45
CA ARG A 279 -6.05 7.19 -16.78
C ARG A 279 -5.68 6.23 -17.91
N THR A 280 -4.71 5.35 -17.67
CA THR A 280 -4.15 4.42 -18.66
C THR A 280 -4.77 3.03 -18.57
N ASN A 281 -4.53 2.20 -19.58
CA ASN A 281 -4.96 0.80 -19.58
C ASN A 281 -4.27 0.03 -18.44
N ALA A 282 -5.04 -0.38 -17.43
CA ALA A 282 -4.56 -1.19 -16.31
C ALA A 282 -3.88 -2.49 -16.79
N SER A 283 -4.41 -3.13 -17.84
CA SER A 283 -3.90 -4.39 -18.39
C SER A 283 -2.49 -4.30 -18.97
N GLU A 284 -2.05 -3.11 -19.37
CA GLU A 284 -0.71 -2.90 -19.93
C GLU A 284 0.36 -2.87 -18.84
N MET A 285 -0.02 -2.50 -17.60
CA MET A 285 0.88 -2.37 -16.46
C MET A 285 2.08 -1.46 -16.74
N LYS A 286 1.90 -0.46 -17.61
CA LYS A 286 2.95 0.46 -18.05
C LYS A 286 3.14 1.59 -17.03
N LYS A 287 4.40 1.88 -16.66
CA LYS A 287 4.78 2.97 -15.73
C LYS A 287 4.05 2.93 -14.38
N LEU A 288 3.78 1.74 -13.85
CA LEU A 288 3.14 1.59 -12.55
C LEU A 288 4.20 1.46 -11.44
N ALA A 289 4.19 2.39 -10.49
CA ALA A 289 4.91 2.27 -9.24
C ALA A 289 4.18 1.30 -8.28
N GLY A 290 4.82 0.92 -7.17
CA GLY A 290 4.26 -0.03 -6.20
C GLY A 290 2.87 0.34 -5.69
N HIS A 291 2.63 1.62 -5.42
CA HIS A 291 1.33 2.12 -4.95
C HIS A 291 0.23 1.98 -6.02
N ASN A 292 0.57 2.04 -7.32
CA ASN A 292 -0.41 1.82 -8.39
C ASN A 292 -0.88 0.36 -8.42
N TYR A 293 0.02 -0.59 -8.22
CA TYR A 293 -0.34 -2.00 -8.11
C TYR A 293 -1.26 -2.27 -6.92
N ASP A 294 -1.01 -1.61 -5.79
CA ASP A 294 -1.90 -1.69 -4.64
C ASP A 294 -3.30 -1.16 -4.96
N ASN A 295 -3.40 -0.02 -5.67
CA ASN A 295 -4.68 0.54 -6.11
C ASN A 295 -5.42 -0.39 -7.09
N LEU A 296 -4.69 -1.10 -7.96
CA LEU A 296 -5.29 -2.14 -8.80
C LEU A 296 -5.93 -3.24 -7.93
N LEU A 297 -5.22 -3.78 -6.93
CA LEU A 297 -5.75 -4.83 -6.06
C LEU A 297 -6.97 -4.37 -5.26
N VAL A 298 -6.91 -3.15 -4.69
CA VAL A 298 -8.01 -2.60 -3.88
C VAL A 298 -9.33 -2.57 -4.67
N ASN A 299 -9.25 -2.29 -5.98
CA ASN A 299 -10.44 -2.08 -6.82
C ASN A 299 -10.69 -3.19 -7.86
N ILE A 300 -9.94 -4.29 -7.85
CA ILE A 300 -10.00 -5.28 -8.93
C ILE A 300 -11.34 -6.03 -9.02
N ILE A 301 -11.97 -6.33 -7.88
CA ILE A 301 -13.14 -7.23 -7.79
C ILE A 301 -14.30 -6.72 -8.68
N PRO A 302 -14.77 -5.46 -8.54
CA PRO A 302 -15.80 -4.92 -9.44
C PRO A 302 -15.38 -4.94 -10.91
N CYS A 303 -14.10 -4.74 -11.20
CA CYS A 303 -13.61 -4.67 -12.58
C CYS A 303 -13.58 -6.02 -13.28
N VAL A 304 -13.36 -7.14 -12.57
CA VAL A 304 -13.27 -8.48 -13.18
C VAL A 304 -14.56 -9.28 -13.13
N GLU A 305 -15.53 -8.90 -12.29
CA GLU A 305 -16.77 -9.66 -12.12
C GLU A 305 -17.52 -9.81 -13.45
N GLY A 306 -17.96 -11.03 -13.75
CA GLY A 306 -18.70 -11.35 -14.97
C GLY A 306 -17.84 -11.40 -16.25
N LEU A 307 -16.53 -11.16 -16.18
CA LEU A 307 -15.65 -11.25 -17.35
C LEU A 307 -15.23 -12.69 -17.70
N LEU A 308 -15.49 -13.65 -16.81
CA LEU A 308 -15.28 -15.07 -17.02
C LEU A 308 -16.59 -15.83 -16.79
N PRO A 309 -16.78 -17.01 -17.41
CA PRO A 309 -17.91 -17.87 -17.11
C PRO A 309 -17.80 -18.50 -15.73
N GLU A 310 -18.92 -18.92 -15.15
CA GLU A 310 -18.91 -19.78 -13.96
C GLU A 310 -18.39 -21.19 -14.32
N PRO A 311 -17.70 -21.90 -13.40
CA PRO A 311 -17.41 -21.53 -12.01
C PRO A 311 -16.16 -20.64 -11.82
N PHE A 312 -15.50 -20.22 -12.92
CA PHE A 312 -14.22 -19.50 -12.86
C PHE A 312 -14.37 -18.08 -12.33
N ASN A 313 -15.46 -17.40 -12.67
CA ASN A 313 -15.80 -16.09 -12.10
C ASN A 313 -15.86 -16.16 -10.56
N SER A 314 -16.69 -17.03 -10.00
CA SER A 314 -16.81 -17.13 -8.54
C SER A 314 -15.50 -17.52 -7.85
N ARG A 315 -14.69 -18.39 -8.47
CA ARG A 315 -13.35 -18.74 -7.95
C ARG A 315 -12.38 -17.56 -7.98
N LEU A 316 -12.37 -16.79 -9.08
CA LEU A 316 -11.53 -15.60 -9.22
C LEU A 316 -11.89 -14.55 -8.18
N LEU A 317 -13.19 -14.26 -7.99
CA LEU A 317 -13.66 -13.30 -6.99
C LEU A 317 -13.28 -13.72 -5.57
N THR A 318 -13.41 -15.00 -5.23
CA THR A 318 -12.96 -15.54 -3.94
C THR A 318 -11.45 -15.38 -3.76
N MET A 319 -10.64 -15.74 -4.75
CA MET A 319 -9.18 -15.57 -4.68
C MET A 319 -8.80 -14.11 -4.48
N LEU A 320 -9.40 -13.19 -5.25
CA LEU A 320 -9.11 -11.75 -5.17
C LEU A 320 -9.51 -11.17 -3.80
N PHE A 321 -10.65 -11.60 -3.24
CA PHE A 321 -11.03 -11.23 -1.88
C PHE A 321 -9.95 -11.65 -0.87
N ARG A 322 -9.45 -12.88 -0.95
CA ARG A 322 -8.42 -13.40 -0.03
C ARG A 322 -7.07 -12.72 -0.21
N LEU A 323 -6.70 -12.34 -1.44
CA LEU A 323 -5.49 -11.56 -1.69
C LEU A 323 -5.60 -10.14 -1.09
N SER A 324 -6.75 -9.49 -1.22
CA SER A 324 -7.00 -8.18 -0.63
C SER A 324 -7.00 -8.23 0.90
N GLU A 325 -7.64 -9.25 1.49
CA GLU A 325 -7.61 -9.53 2.94
C GLU A 325 -6.17 -9.71 3.46
N TRP A 326 -5.38 -10.57 2.80
CA TRP A 326 -3.98 -10.79 3.18
C TRP A 326 -3.15 -9.51 3.09
N ASN A 327 -3.34 -8.73 2.02
CA ASN A 327 -2.66 -7.44 1.85
C ASN A 327 -3.05 -6.43 2.92
N ALA A 328 -4.33 -6.39 3.31
CA ALA A 328 -4.83 -5.51 4.36
C ALA A 328 -4.18 -5.84 5.71
N PHE A 329 -4.10 -7.14 6.07
CA PHE A 329 -3.37 -7.59 7.25
C PHE A 329 -1.88 -7.22 7.20
N ALA A 330 -1.20 -7.53 6.09
CA ALA A 330 0.22 -7.22 5.93
C ALA A 330 0.51 -5.73 6.14
N LYS A 331 -0.42 -4.86 5.73
CA LYS A 331 -0.30 -3.42 5.84
C LYS A 331 -0.70 -2.86 7.19
N LEU A 332 -1.21 -3.60 8.17
CA LEU A 332 -1.54 -2.98 9.46
C LEU A 332 -0.29 -2.33 10.11
N ARG A 333 -0.50 -1.15 10.71
CA ARG A 333 0.49 -0.38 11.50
C ARG A 333 0.48 -0.79 12.96
N MET A 334 -0.50 -1.55 13.39
CA MET A 334 -0.61 -2.09 14.73
C MET A 334 -1.27 -3.45 14.62
N HIS A 335 -0.72 -4.42 15.35
CA HIS A 335 -1.27 -5.75 15.44
C HIS A 335 -1.49 -6.12 16.91
N THR A 336 -2.65 -6.71 17.19
CA THR A 336 -2.88 -7.50 18.40
C THR A 336 -2.52 -8.96 18.14
N THR A 337 -2.37 -9.76 19.21
CA THR A 337 -2.13 -11.22 19.08
C THR A 337 -3.13 -11.88 18.14
N THR A 338 -4.41 -11.53 18.23
CA THR A 338 -5.47 -12.07 17.37
C THR A 338 -5.27 -11.68 15.91
N THR A 339 -5.01 -10.40 15.60
CA THR A 339 -4.81 -9.99 14.19
C THR A 339 -3.59 -10.67 13.55
N VAL A 340 -2.54 -10.99 14.31
CA VAL A 340 -1.41 -11.78 13.79
C VAL A 340 -1.82 -13.23 13.54
N ASN A 341 -2.61 -13.84 14.43
CA ASN A 341 -3.12 -15.20 14.23
C ASN A 341 -4.02 -15.28 12.99
N LEU A 342 -4.92 -14.30 12.81
CA LEU A 342 -5.76 -14.18 11.60
C LEU A 342 -4.91 -13.98 10.34
N PHE A 343 -3.82 -13.22 10.44
CA PHE A 343 -2.91 -13.05 9.31
C PHE A 343 -2.17 -14.35 8.94
N GLU A 344 -1.76 -15.16 9.93
CA GLU A 344 -1.21 -16.50 9.71
C GLU A 344 -2.24 -17.41 9.01
N ALA A 345 -3.49 -17.40 9.48
CA ALA A 345 -4.59 -18.14 8.86
C ALA A 345 -4.85 -17.68 7.41
N SER A 346 -4.90 -16.36 7.18
CA SER A 346 -5.04 -15.77 5.84
C SER A 346 -3.91 -16.21 4.91
N THR A 347 -2.68 -16.34 5.42
CA THR A 347 -1.52 -16.82 4.65
C THR A 347 -1.69 -18.26 4.16
N VAL A 348 -2.28 -19.14 4.99
CA VAL A 348 -2.64 -20.51 4.59
C VAL A 348 -3.69 -20.48 3.47
N VAL A 349 -4.71 -19.63 3.63
CA VAL A 349 -5.81 -19.50 2.67
C VAL A 349 -5.32 -19.00 1.32
N ILE A 350 -4.55 -17.92 1.25
CA ILE A 350 -4.03 -17.41 -0.03
C ILE A 350 -3.11 -18.42 -0.73
N GLY A 351 -2.35 -19.22 0.02
CA GLY A 351 -1.54 -20.30 -0.54
C GLY A 351 -2.40 -21.34 -1.25
N ARG A 352 -3.54 -21.72 -0.64
CA ARG A 352 -4.53 -22.63 -1.25
C ARG A 352 -5.19 -22.01 -2.47
N GLU A 353 -5.72 -20.79 -2.36
CA GLU A 353 -6.44 -20.14 -3.46
C GLU A 353 -5.55 -19.93 -4.69
N LEU A 354 -4.30 -19.48 -4.51
CA LEU A 354 -3.37 -19.30 -5.63
C LEU A 354 -2.94 -20.62 -6.28
N ARG A 355 -2.73 -21.69 -5.49
CA ARG A 355 -2.49 -23.05 -6.05
C ARG A 355 -3.69 -23.54 -6.85
N SER A 356 -4.89 -23.39 -6.29
CA SER A 356 -6.14 -23.78 -6.94
C SER A 356 -6.36 -23.02 -8.25
N PHE A 357 -6.13 -21.70 -8.24
CA PHE A 357 -6.22 -20.85 -9.42
C PHE A 357 -5.19 -21.22 -10.49
N ALA A 358 -3.92 -21.43 -10.10
CA ALA A 358 -2.87 -21.85 -11.03
C ALA A 358 -3.21 -23.18 -11.70
N ALA A 359 -3.63 -24.20 -10.94
CA ALA A 359 -3.98 -25.52 -11.46
C ALA A 359 -5.22 -25.46 -12.37
N THR A 360 -6.26 -24.77 -11.92
CA THR A 360 -7.54 -24.65 -12.63
C THR A 360 -7.38 -23.90 -13.95
N THR A 361 -6.67 -22.76 -13.95
CA THR A 361 -6.47 -21.97 -15.17
C THR A 361 -5.55 -22.66 -16.16
N GLN A 362 -4.53 -23.39 -15.70
CA GLN A 362 -3.65 -24.17 -16.56
C GLN A 362 -4.38 -25.34 -17.24
N ALA A 363 -5.38 -25.94 -16.58
CA ALA A 363 -6.16 -27.03 -17.14
C ALA A 363 -7.15 -26.55 -18.22
N GLU A 364 -7.79 -25.39 -18.00
CA GLU A 364 -8.88 -24.90 -18.87
C GLU A 364 -8.39 -23.94 -19.96
N TYR A 365 -7.46 -23.03 -19.64
CA TYR A 365 -7.09 -21.94 -20.52
C TYR A 365 -5.68 -22.12 -21.07
N LYS A 366 -5.56 -22.00 -22.41
CA LYS A 366 -4.27 -21.95 -23.08
C LYS A 366 -3.67 -20.55 -23.00
N THR A 367 -3.14 -20.20 -21.83
CA THR A 367 -2.53 -18.88 -21.60
C THR A 367 -1.17 -18.77 -22.30
N VAL A 368 -0.94 -17.61 -22.93
CA VAL A 368 0.31 -17.27 -23.62
C VAL A 368 0.86 -15.94 -23.13
N GLU A 369 2.09 -15.62 -23.51
CA GLU A 369 2.70 -14.30 -23.34
C GLU A 369 1.74 -13.17 -23.78
N LEU A 370 1.68 -12.10 -22.98
CA LEU A 370 0.96 -10.89 -23.36
C LEU A 370 1.57 -10.29 -24.65
N PRO A 371 0.83 -9.44 -25.39
CA PRO A 371 1.35 -8.80 -26.60
C PRO A 371 2.67 -8.04 -26.35
N THR A 372 2.76 -7.34 -25.22
CA THR A 372 3.96 -6.61 -24.78
C THR A 372 5.14 -7.54 -24.50
N GLU A 373 4.90 -8.67 -23.82
CA GLU A 373 5.93 -9.69 -23.53
C GLU A 373 6.46 -10.33 -24.82
N THR A 374 5.57 -10.64 -25.75
CA THR A 374 5.90 -11.20 -27.07
C THR A 374 6.76 -10.20 -27.87
N ALA A 375 6.37 -8.93 -27.88
CA ALA A 375 7.13 -7.86 -28.53
C ALA A 375 8.52 -7.68 -27.88
N ALA A 376 8.59 -7.64 -26.54
CA ALA A 376 9.85 -7.55 -25.82
C ALA A 376 10.78 -8.73 -26.11
N ARG A 377 10.24 -9.96 -26.20
CA ARG A 377 11.01 -11.15 -26.59
C ARG A 377 11.47 -11.08 -28.04
N ALA A 378 10.64 -10.59 -28.96
CA ALA A 378 11.04 -10.38 -30.35
C ALA A 378 12.19 -9.38 -30.46
N ARG A 379 12.12 -8.24 -29.73
CA ARG A 379 13.20 -7.25 -29.65
C ARG A 379 14.51 -7.84 -29.10
N ARG A 380 14.44 -8.59 -27.99
CA ARG A 380 15.61 -9.30 -27.41
C ARG A 380 16.19 -10.33 -28.38
N GLY A 381 15.34 -11.06 -29.09
CA GLY A 381 15.75 -12.03 -30.10
C GLY A 381 16.45 -11.37 -31.30
N ALA A 382 15.99 -10.20 -31.73
CA ALA A 382 16.63 -9.41 -32.78
C ALA A 382 18.02 -8.92 -32.34
N ARG A 383 18.12 -8.32 -31.14
CA ARG A 383 19.41 -7.88 -30.56
C ARG A 383 20.44 -9.01 -30.45
N LYS A 384 20.01 -10.21 -30.00
CA LYS A 384 20.91 -11.39 -29.94
C LYS A 384 21.40 -11.86 -31.32
N LYS A 385 20.65 -11.61 -32.40
CA LYS A 385 21.02 -11.98 -33.77
C LYS A 385 21.95 -10.96 -34.44
N THR A 386 21.92 -9.70 -34.03
CA THR A 386 22.75 -8.62 -34.57
C THR A 386 24.05 -8.38 -33.81
N ALA A 387 24.22 -8.98 -32.62
CA ALA A 387 25.47 -8.90 -31.85
C ALA A 387 26.68 -9.38 -32.68
N GLY A 388 27.46 -8.44 -33.22
CA GLY A 388 28.70 -8.68 -33.98
C GLY A 388 28.67 -8.39 -35.49
N LYS A 389 27.67 -7.69 -36.04
CA LYS A 389 27.68 -7.22 -37.44
C LYS A 389 27.31 -5.73 -37.55
N PRO A 390 27.89 -4.95 -38.49
CA PRO A 390 27.53 -3.55 -38.69
C PRO A 390 26.06 -3.42 -39.08
N ALA A 391 25.42 -2.37 -38.57
CA ALA A 391 23.99 -2.14 -38.62
C ALA A 391 23.41 -2.20 -40.05
N ALA A 392 22.50 -3.15 -40.26
CA ALA A 392 21.35 -2.94 -41.13
C ALA A 392 20.13 -3.06 -40.22
N VAL A 393 19.47 -1.94 -39.96
CA VAL A 393 18.23 -1.87 -39.17
C VAL A 393 17.12 -2.56 -39.97
N PRO A 394 16.61 -3.73 -39.57
CA PRO A 394 15.36 -4.21 -40.14
C PRO A 394 14.24 -3.41 -39.47
N THR A 395 13.53 -2.59 -40.24
CA THR A 395 12.48 -1.69 -39.76
C THR A 395 11.29 -2.41 -39.12
N HIS A 396 11.17 -3.73 -39.21
CA HIS A 396 10.21 -4.51 -38.43
C HIS A 396 10.76 -5.90 -38.05
N PRO A 397 10.76 -6.28 -36.74
CA PRO A 397 11.07 -7.65 -36.35
C PRO A 397 10.00 -8.59 -36.90
N ALA A 398 10.42 -9.71 -37.50
CA ALA A 398 9.49 -10.74 -37.99
C ALA A 398 8.53 -11.19 -36.88
N PRO A 399 7.23 -11.39 -37.17
CA PRO A 399 6.25 -11.75 -36.17
C PRO A 399 6.64 -13.06 -35.49
N VAL A 400 6.82 -13.01 -34.17
CA VAL A 400 7.17 -14.19 -33.37
C VAL A 400 5.92 -14.69 -32.68
N ALA A 401 5.62 -15.99 -32.84
CA ALA A 401 4.49 -16.60 -32.15
C ALA A 401 4.62 -16.48 -30.62
N PRO A 402 3.53 -16.17 -29.90
CA PRO A 402 3.54 -16.05 -28.44
C PRO A 402 3.79 -17.43 -27.79
N LYS A 403 4.55 -17.46 -26.70
CA LYS A 403 4.85 -18.71 -25.97
C LYS A 403 3.83 -18.97 -24.87
N GLY A 404 3.58 -20.25 -24.55
CA GLY A 404 2.75 -20.62 -23.40
C GLY A 404 3.34 -20.07 -22.09
N LYS A 405 2.48 -19.48 -21.25
CA LYS A 405 2.90 -18.83 -20.00
C LYS A 405 1.88 -19.13 -18.91
N PHE A 406 2.33 -19.63 -17.76
CA PHE A 406 1.48 -20.03 -16.62
C PHE A 406 1.86 -19.25 -15.37
N LEU A 407 0.97 -19.24 -14.37
CA LEU A 407 1.26 -18.65 -13.06
C LEU A 407 2.31 -19.49 -12.31
N ASN A 408 3.50 -18.92 -12.11
CA ASN A 408 4.62 -19.61 -11.47
C ASN A 408 4.64 -19.38 -9.95
N LEU A 409 4.34 -20.43 -9.18
CA LEU A 409 4.39 -20.42 -7.72
C LEU A 409 5.72 -20.97 -7.15
N LEU A 410 6.71 -21.30 -7.99
CA LEU A 410 8.04 -21.78 -7.57
C LEU A 410 9.05 -20.63 -7.44
N THR A 411 8.59 -19.49 -6.93
CA THR A 411 9.37 -18.25 -6.79
C THR A 411 9.68 -17.97 -5.32
N TYR A 412 10.83 -17.32 -5.06
CA TYR A 412 11.15 -16.87 -3.70
C TYR A 412 10.08 -15.90 -3.18
N LYS A 413 9.59 -14.99 -4.03
CA LYS A 413 8.56 -14.00 -3.69
C LYS A 413 7.29 -14.67 -3.11
N PHE A 414 6.80 -15.72 -3.75
CA PHE A 414 5.66 -16.49 -3.23
C PHE A 414 6.00 -17.22 -1.93
N HIS A 415 7.19 -17.83 -1.84
CA HIS A 415 7.64 -18.48 -0.62
C HIS A 415 7.78 -17.49 0.56
N ALA A 416 8.21 -16.26 0.34
CA ALA A 416 8.42 -15.26 1.39
C ALA A 416 7.11 -14.82 2.07
N LEU A 417 5.95 -15.02 1.46
CA LEU A 417 4.64 -14.67 2.06
C LEU A 417 4.43 -15.38 3.41
N GLY A 418 4.95 -16.61 3.56
CA GLY A 418 4.92 -17.37 4.82
C GLY A 418 5.76 -16.77 5.96
N ASP A 419 6.62 -15.80 5.67
CA ASP A 419 7.53 -15.20 6.65
C ASP A 419 7.02 -13.86 7.21
N TYR A 420 5.90 -13.32 6.69
CA TYR A 420 5.38 -12.00 7.09
C TYR A 420 4.95 -11.95 8.55
N ALA A 421 4.00 -12.79 8.96
CA ALA A 421 3.53 -12.82 10.34
C ALA A 421 4.64 -13.13 11.35
N PRO A 422 5.53 -14.13 11.15
CA PRO A 422 6.69 -14.34 12.02
C PRO A 422 7.62 -13.12 12.10
N THR A 423 7.85 -12.43 10.97
CA THR A 423 8.68 -11.21 10.96
C THR A 423 8.02 -10.08 11.74
N ILE A 424 6.69 -9.94 11.64
CA ILE A 424 5.93 -8.94 12.41
C ILE A 424 6.00 -9.22 13.91
N ARG A 425 5.89 -10.48 14.34
CA ARG A 425 6.05 -10.87 15.76
C ARG A 425 7.45 -10.51 16.29
N MET A 426 8.49 -10.65 15.46
CA MET A 426 9.86 -10.40 15.87
C MET A 426 10.25 -8.91 15.88
N PHE A 427 9.81 -8.15 14.87
CA PHE A 427 10.35 -6.82 14.59
C PHE A 427 9.29 -5.70 14.56
N GLY A 428 8.02 -6.03 14.76
CA GLY A 428 6.90 -5.11 14.61
C GLY A 428 6.41 -4.99 13.17
N THR A 429 5.54 -4.02 12.93
CA THR A 429 4.80 -3.86 11.67
C THR A 429 5.70 -3.46 10.50
N ILE A 430 5.33 -3.88 9.28
CA ILE A 430 6.19 -3.75 8.08
C ILE A 430 6.55 -2.30 7.72
N ASP A 431 5.73 -1.33 8.11
CA ASP A 431 6.00 0.10 7.92
C ASP A 431 7.22 0.58 8.72
N SER A 432 7.76 -0.24 9.65
CA SER A 432 9.01 0.07 10.33
C SER A 432 10.27 -0.25 9.52
N PHE A 433 10.18 -1.15 8.55
CA PHE A 433 11.33 -1.67 7.79
C PHE A 433 11.02 -1.87 6.30
N SER A 434 9.99 -1.20 5.78
CA SER A 434 9.64 -1.21 4.37
C SER A 434 10.76 -0.60 3.52
N THR A 435 11.03 -1.22 2.37
CA THR A 435 11.97 -0.73 1.35
C THR A 435 11.53 0.62 0.76
N GLN A 436 10.24 0.95 0.82
CA GLN A 436 9.71 2.27 0.42
C GLN A 436 10.37 3.44 1.18
N ILE A 437 10.71 3.26 2.46
CA ILE A 437 11.42 4.28 3.24
C ILE A 437 12.80 4.56 2.63
N GLY A 438 13.45 3.51 2.16
CA GLY A 438 14.72 3.62 1.46
C GLY A 438 14.60 4.26 0.09
N GLU A 439 13.61 3.89 -0.70
CA GLU A 439 13.35 4.50 -2.00
C GLU A 439 13.11 6.02 -1.88
N LEU A 440 12.35 6.45 -0.87
CA LEU A 440 12.20 7.88 -0.56
C LEU A 440 13.55 8.55 -0.21
N ALA A 441 14.47 7.84 0.43
CA ALA A 441 15.81 8.33 0.70
C ALA A 441 16.68 8.49 -0.56
N HIS A 442 16.38 7.78 -1.67
CA HIS A 442 17.06 8.00 -2.95
C HIS A 442 16.86 9.41 -3.51
N ARG A 443 15.73 10.09 -3.20
CA ARG A 443 15.50 11.50 -3.58
C ARG A 443 16.64 12.40 -3.08
N LEU A 444 17.15 12.15 -1.87
CA LEU A 444 18.30 12.86 -1.32
C LEU A 444 19.58 12.57 -2.13
N VAL A 445 19.85 11.31 -2.46
CA VAL A 445 21.05 10.94 -3.26
C VAL A 445 21.01 11.58 -4.64
N LYS A 446 19.87 11.53 -5.35
CA LYS A 446 19.68 12.16 -6.65
C LYS A 446 19.87 13.68 -6.58
N ARG A 447 19.30 14.34 -5.57
CA ARG A 447 19.49 15.79 -5.32
C ARG A 447 20.96 16.14 -5.07
N LEU A 448 21.67 15.35 -4.25
CA LEU A 448 23.10 15.56 -3.99
C LEU A 448 23.92 15.36 -5.27
N TYR A 449 23.63 14.32 -6.05
CA TYR A 449 24.26 14.08 -7.33
C TYR A 449 24.07 15.26 -8.29
N GLY A 450 22.85 15.82 -8.35
CA GLY A 450 22.50 17.03 -9.10
C GLY A 450 23.47 18.20 -8.86
N ARG A 451 24.01 18.30 -7.64
CA ARG A 451 24.91 19.38 -7.19
C ARG A 451 26.40 19.05 -7.34
N THR A 452 26.75 17.92 -7.94
CA THR A 452 28.15 17.55 -8.21
C THR A 452 28.56 17.93 -9.62
N ASN A 453 29.86 18.06 -9.87
CA ASN A 453 30.38 18.18 -11.25
C ASN A 453 30.44 16.81 -11.99
N LYS A 454 29.80 15.77 -11.44
CA LYS A 454 29.71 14.40 -11.98
C LYS A 454 31.02 13.60 -12.03
N ASN A 455 32.18 14.22 -11.86
CA ASN A 455 33.46 13.52 -11.78
C ASN A 455 33.72 12.95 -10.36
N ASN A 456 33.82 11.63 -10.23
CA ASN A 456 33.94 10.97 -8.93
C ASN A 456 32.83 11.44 -7.96
N ALA A 457 31.59 11.43 -8.48
CA ALA A 457 30.43 12.05 -7.84
C ALA A 457 30.19 11.55 -6.42
N THR A 458 30.43 10.26 -6.12
CA THR A 458 30.26 9.67 -4.79
C THR A 458 31.05 10.40 -3.71
N LYS A 459 32.31 10.78 -3.99
CA LYS A 459 33.14 11.55 -3.05
C LYS A 459 32.59 12.95 -2.81
N GLN A 460 32.04 13.59 -3.85
CA GLN A 460 31.42 14.91 -3.73
C GLN A 460 30.10 14.86 -2.98
N MET A 461 29.23 13.89 -3.30
CA MET A 461 27.97 13.64 -2.58
C MET A 461 28.22 13.44 -1.09
N THR A 462 29.21 12.63 -0.73
CA THR A 462 29.61 12.40 0.67
C THR A 462 30.03 13.70 1.37
N ARG A 463 30.74 14.60 0.68
CA ARG A 463 31.13 15.91 1.25
C ARG A 463 29.94 16.84 1.43
N LEU A 464 29.01 16.83 0.47
CA LEU A 464 27.79 17.65 0.50
C LEU A 464 26.88 17.19 1.64
N GLU A 465 26.61 15.88 1.77
CA GLU A 465 25.84 15.31 2.87
C GLU A 465 26.44 15.71 4.23
N ARG A 466 27.75 15.52 4.42
CA ARG A 466 28.42 15.88 5.69
C ARG A 466 28.30 17.37 6.00
N ARG A 467 28.34 18.24 4.98
CA ARG A 467 28.17 19.68 5.14
C ARG A 467 26.73 20.01 5.56
N GLU A 468 25.72 19.44 4.89
CA GLU A 468 24.31 19.62 5.24
C GLU A 468 24.02 19.14 6.66
N THR A 469 24.51 17.96 7.04
CA THR A 469 24.34 17.39 8.38
C THR A 469 25.00 18.27 9.46
N ARG A 470 26.20 18.83 9.22
CA ARG A 470 26.83 19.76 10.16
C ARG A 470 26.05 21.07 10.31
N ILE A 471 25.56 21.64 9.21
CA ILE A 471 24.74 22.86 9.24
C ILE A 471 23.44 22.61 10.01
N ARG A 472 22.76 21.49 9.76
CA ARG A 472 21.55 21.10 10.47
C ARG A 472 21.79 20.97 11.98
N ARG A 473 22.85 20.26 12.39
CA ARG A 473 23.24 20.14 13.80
C ARG A 473 23.58 21.48 14.44
N ALA A 474 24.28 22.36 13.73
CA ALA A 474 24.60 23.69 14.23
C ALA A 474 23.34 24.55 14.42
N LYS A 475 22.38 24.50 13.49
CA LYS A 475 21.08 25.16 13.62
C LYS A 475 20.29 24.62 14.82
N GLN A 476 20.25 23.30 15.00
CA GLN A 476 19.58 22.66 16.13
C GLN A 476 20.24 23.04 17.48
N ALA A 477 21.57 23.06 17.55
CA ALA A 477 22.30 23.47 18.74
C ALA A 477 22.12 24.97 19.04
N ALA A 478 22.09 25.83 18.02
CA ALA A 478 21.80 27.26 18.18
C ALA A 478 20.35 27.53 18.63
N ALA A 479 19.42 26.63 18.31
CA ALA A 479 18.02 26.72 18.69
C ALA A 479 17.71 26.26 20.14
N ALA A 480 18.70 25.75 20.89
CA ALA A 480 18.50 25.25 22.26
C ALA A 480 19.53 25.85 23.25
N PRO A 481 19.15 26.52 24.36
CA PRO A 481 17.98 27.33 24.65
C PRO A 481 18.34 28.81 24.95
N LEU A 482 17.83 29.73 24.14
CA LEU A 482 17.48 31.10 24.56
C LEU A 482 15.95 31.19 24.52
N ASN A 483 15.27 30.64 25.53
CA ASN A 483 13.97 31.08 26.05
C ASN A 483 13.30 29.96 26.84
N ARG A 484 13.33 30.09 28.17
CA ARG A 484 12.45 29.32 29.06
C ARG A 484 11.09 29.99 29.24
N HIS A 485 10.83 31.19 28.71
CA HIS A 485 9.53 31.86 28.73
C HIS A 485 9.24 32.57 27.40
N SER A 486 7.96 32.62 27.03
CA SER A 486 7.39 33.18 25.78
C SER A 486 7.41 32.24 24.56
N ARG A 487 6.48 31.27 24.54
CA ARG A 487 6.01 30.64 23.29
C ARG A 487 5.04 31.63 22.62
N ARG A 488 5.58 32.56 21.82
CA ARG A 488 4.78 33.24 20.80
C ARG A 488 4.49 32.20 19.72
N THR A 489 3.22 31.84 19.59
CA THR A 489 2.68 31.11 18.45
C THR A 489 2.92 31.95 17.20
N PHE A 490 3.76 31.46 16.30
CA PHE A 490 3.77 31.96 14.92
C PHE A 490 2.49 31.46 14.27
N SER A 491 1.59 32.37 13.90
CA SER A 491 0.49 32.06 13.00
C SER A 491 1.05 32.09 11.59
N ASP A 492 1.33 30.92 11.03
CA ASP A 492 1.49 30.77 9.59
C ASP A 492 0.09 30.86 8.98
N ASN A 493 -0.27 32.09 8.66
CA ASN A 493 -1.42 32.43 7.84
C ASN A 493 -0.95 32.33 6.38
N ASP A 494 -1.05 31.15 5.77
CA ASP A 494 -1.64 30.96 4.44
C ASP A 494 -1.74 29.44 4.11
N GLY A 495 -2.92 28.99 3.70
CA GLY A 495 -3.21 27.60 3.30
C GLY A 495 -4.04 26.77 4.30
N SER A 496 -5.37 26.96 4.31
CA SER A 496 -6.38 26.02 4.85
C SER A 496 -6.01 25.33 6.19
N ALA A 497 -6.14 26.02 7.31
CA ALA A 497 -5.97 25.43 8.63
C ALA A 497 -6.79 24.13 8.79
N TYR A 498 -6.16 23.08 9.34
CA TYR A 498 -6.86 21.90 9.84
C TYR A 498 -7.83 22.33 10.94
N THR A 499 -8.98 21.67 11.00
CA THR A 499 -9.93 21.79 12.11
C THR A 499 -9.23 21.40 13.42
N SER A 500 -9.65 21.97 14.55
CA SER A 500 -9.28 21.44 15.86
C SER A 500 -9.46 19.91 15.90
N LEU A 501 -8.45 19.19 16.39
CA LEU A 501 -8.50 17.74 16.52
C LEU A 501 -9.52 17.26 17.55
N ASP A 502 -10.05 18.17 18.39
CA ASP A 502 -11.08 17.89 19.39
C ASP A 502 -12.48 17.89 18.78
N ASP A 503 -12.68 18.62 17.67
CA ASP A 503 -13.99 18.68 17.00
C ASP A 503 -14.22 17.40 16.20
N HIS A 504 -15.45 16.87 16.23
CA HIS A 504 -15.85 15.74 15.38
C HIS A 504 -15.79 16.09 13.89
N HIS A 505 -16.28 17.28 13.54
CA HIS A 505 -16.38 17.71 12.16
C HIS A 505 -16.23 19.23 12.04
N TYR A 506 -16.00 19.69 10.82
CA TYR A 506 -15.94 21.10 10.48
C TYR A 506 -16.71 21.41 9.22
N MET A 507 -17.52 22.45 9.35
CA MET A 507 -18.24 23.09 8.27
C MET A 507 -18.00 24.60 8.32
N SER A 508 -17.89 25.25 7.16
CA SER A 508 -17.80 26.70 7.10
C SER A 508 -19.10 27.33 7.61
N LYS A 509 -18.99 28.22 8.60
CA LYS A 509 -20.11 29.03 9.12
C LYS A 509 -20.39 30.28 8.27
N GLU A 510 -19.66 30.44 7.17
CA GLU A 510 -19.87 31.56 6.26
C GLU A 510 -21.26 31.51 5.61
N ARG A 511 -21.85 32.69 5.42
CA ARG A 511 -23.20 32.87 4.86
C ARG A 511 -23.18 33.29 3.39
N LYS A 512 -22.11 32.95 2.65
CA LYS A 512 -21.84 33.44 1.29
C LYS A 512 -22.83 32.93 0.23
N ASN A 513 -23.42 31.74 0.42
CA ASN A 513 -24.33 31.12 -0.55
C ASN A 513 -25.74 30.92 0.04
N PRO A 514 -26.53 31.98 0.24
CA PRO A 514 -27.89 31.87 0.76
C PRO A 514 -28.85 31.32 -0.30
N LEU A 515 -29.63 30.32 0.06
CA LEU A 515 -30.74 29.78 -0.73
C LEU A 515 -32.06 30.11 -0.03
N GLN A 516 -33.00 30.70 -0.77
CA GLN A 516 -34.37 30.87 -0.30
C GLN A 516 -35.08 29.53 -0.32
N LEU A 517 -35.47 29.00 0.84
CA LEU A 517 -35.94 27.63 1.01
C LEU A 517 -37.16 27.32 0.12
N LEU A 518 -38.16 28.22 0.09
CA LEU A 518 -39.34 28.06 -0.76
C LEU A 518 -39.00 28.13 -2.25
N GLY A 519 -38.08 29.02 -2.64
CA GLY A 519 -37.62 29.14 -4.02
C GLY A 519 -36.84 27.90 -4.47
N PHE A 520 -35.92 27.43 -3.64
CA PHE A 520 -35.10 26.24 -3.87
C PHE A 520 -35.93 24.96 -4.06
N VAL A 521 -36.99 24.79 -3.26
CA VAL A 521 -37.91 23.66 -3.38
C VAL A 521 -38.86 23.84 -4.57
N GLY A 522 -39.27 25.09 -4.88
CA GLY A 522 -40.11 25.40 -6.03
C GLY A 522 -39.39 25.18 -7.38
N THR A 523 -38.09 25.49 -7.46
CA THR A 523 -37.26 25.16 -8.61
C THR A 523 -37.02 23.65 -8.65
N GLY A 524 -37.74 22.95 -9.54
CA GLY A 524 -37.72 21.48 -9.60
C GLY A 524 -38.81 20.82 -8.75
N ALA A 525 -40.04 21.36 -8.74
CA ALA A 525 -41.18 20.76 -8.03
C ALA A 525 -41.50 19.30 -8.44
N HIS A 526 -40.98 18.85 -9.59
CA HIS A 526 -41.08 17.48 -10.08
C HIS A 526 -39.87 16.61 -9.71
N ASP A 527 -38.88 17.14 -9.00
CA ASP A 527 -37.70 16.40 -8.52
C ASP A 527 -38.10 15.52 -7.32
N PRO A 528 -38.05 14.17 -7.44
CA PRO A 528 -38.42 13.25 -6.36
C PRO A 528 -37.61 13.47 -5.10
N SER A 529 -36.35 13.92 -5.22
CA SER A 529 -35.49 14.20 -4.07
C SER A 529 -36.01 15.35 -3.19
N LYS A 530 -36.80 16.26 -3.77
CA LYS A 530 -37.40 17.42 -3.07
C LYS A 530 -38.83 17.17 -2.57
N LYS A 531 -39.37 15.97 -2.79
CA LYS A 531 -40.69 15.58 -2.29
C LYS A 531 -40.74 15.71 -0.75
N ARG A 532 -41.72 16.47 -0.25
CA ARG A 532 -41.88 16.78 1.20
C ARG A 532 -40.60 17.35 1.86
N PHE A 533 -39.71 18.02 1.11
CA PHE A 533 -38.42 18.52 1.63
C PHE A 533 -38.57 19.36 2.90
N ILE A 534 -39.46 20.36 2.91
CA ILE A 534 -39.64 21.26 4.06
C ILE A 534 -40.23 20.52 5.27
N PRO A 535 -41.33 19.73 5.14
CA PRO A 535 -41.81 18.89 6.24
C PRO A 535 -40.73 18.00 6.84
N LYS A 536 -40.00 17.24 6.02
CA LYS A 536 -38.93 16.33 6.47
C LYS A 536 -37.77 17.07 7.14
N LEU A 537 -37.34 18.21 6.58
CA LEU A 537 -36.30 19.04 7.19
C LEU A 537 -36.73 19.50 8.58
N LYS A 538 -37.99 19.92 8.74
CA LYS A 538 -38.51 20.32 10.06
C LYS A 538 -38.60 19.15 11.02
N ASP A 539 -38.94 17.95 10.56
CA ASP A 539 -38.98 16.73 11.37
C ASP A 539 -37.59 16.34 11.86
N HIS A 540 -36.58 16.41 10.99
CA HIS A 540 -35.18 16.20 11.33
C HIS A 540 -34.68 17.22 12.38
N LEU A 541 -34.92 18.52 12.12
CA LEU A 541 -34.50 19.59 13.03
C LEU A 541 -35.22 19.49 14.39
N LEU A 542 -36.53 19.21 14.39
CA LEU A 542 -37.30 19.07 15.62
C LEU A 542 -36.86 17.86 16.45
N SER A 543 -36.55 16.73 15.81
CA SER A 543 -36.01 15.55 16.51
C SER A 543 -34.72 15.86 17.26
N ARG A 544 -33.82 16.62 16.63
CA ARG A 544 -32.56 17.05 17.24
C ARG A 544 -32.76 18.08 18.35
N LEU A 545 -33.70 19.02 18.17
CA LEU A 545 -34.08 19.99 19.21
C LEU A 545 -34.73 19.34 20.44
N LEU A 546 -35.25 18.13 20.30
CA LEU A 546 -35.85 17.32 21.38
C LEU A 546 -34.88 16.24 21.90
N ASP A 547 -33.59 16.32 21.55
CA ASP A 547 -32.53 15.38 21.95
C ASP A 547 -32.88 13.91 21.65
N ARG A 548 -33.59 13.64 20.54
CA ARG A 548 -33.88 12.28 20.10
C ARG A 548 -32.64 11.69 19.40
N ASP A 549 -32.19 10.54 19.90
CA ASP A 549 -31.12 9.76 19.27
C ASP A 549 -31.46 9.37 17.83
N PHE A 550 -30.43 9.30 16.97
CA PHE A 550 -30.57 8.78 15.62
C PHE A 550 -30.84 7.26 15.68
N ASP A 551 -32.08 6.87 15.36
CA ASP A 551 -32.53 5.48 15.31
C ASP A 551 -32.71 4.96 13.86
N GLY A 552 -32.35 5.78 12.87
CA GLY A 552 -32.43 5.47 11.45
C GLY A 552 -33.72 5.86 10.77
N ASP A 553 -34.78 6.17 11.53
CA ASP A 553 -36.07 6.60 11.00
C ASP A 553 -36.30 8.09 11.33
N GLU A 554 -36.72 8.87 10.33
CA GLU A 554 -37.17 10.25 10.60
C GLU A 554 -38.52 10.22 11.32
N ALA A 555 -38.55 10.71 12.56
CA ALA A 555 -39.78 10.84 13.33
C ALA A 555 -40.79 11.74 12.62
N GLU A 556 -42.00 11.24 12.35
CA GLU A 556 -43.04 12.09 11.77
C GLU A 556 -43.74 12.93 12.85
N TYR A 557 -43.76 14.25 12.65
CA TYR A 557 -44.47 15.18 13.52
C TYR A 557 -45.72 15.76 12.84
N THR A 558 -46.69 16.18 13.65
CA THR A 558 -47.90 16.85 13.15
C THR A 558 -47.56 18.23 12.58
N GLU A 559 -48.44 18.79 11.73
CA GLU A 559 -48.23 20.16 11.23
C GLU A 559 -48.12 21.20 12.35
N GLU A 560 -48.87 21.02 13.44
CA GLU A 560 -48.85 21.91 14.60
C GLU A 560 -47.49 21.87 15.29
N GLN A 561 -46.91 20.67 15.44
CA GLN A 561 -45.56 20.50 15.96
C GLN A 561 -44.52 21.12 15.01
N ARG A 562 -44.61 20.89 13.70
CA ARG A 562 -43.69 21.51 12.71
C ARG A 562 -43.79 23.04 12.66
N LYS A 563 -44.94 23.64 13.00
CA LYS A 563 -45.12 25.10 13.08
C LYS A 563 -44.36 25.72 14.26
N THR A 564 -43.96 24.93 15.25
CA THR A 564 -43.14 25.40 16.38
C THR A 564 -41.70 25.70 15.96
N VAL A 565 -41.17 25.06 14.91
CA VAL A 565 -39.84 25.32 14.35
C VAL A 565 -39.92 26.41 13.29
N ARG A 566 -39.24 27.54 13.53
CA ARG A 566 -39.17 28.69 12.62
C ARG A 566 -37.76 28.83 12.06
N ILE A 567 -37.59 28.60 10.76
CA ILE A 567 -36.33 28.86 10.06
C ILE A 567 -36.22 30.36 9.80
N VAL A 568 -35.15 30.99 10.28
CA VAL A 568 -34.95 32.43 10.19
C VAL A 568 -34.83 32.85 8.71
N ASP A 569 -35.57 33.89 8.34
CA ASP A 569 -35.67 34.44 6.98
C ASP A 569 -36.07 33.43 5.87
N ASN A 570 -36.53 32.23 6.22
CA ASN A 570 -36.70 31.11 5.28
C ASN A 570 -35.44 30.82 4.43
N LYS A 571 -34.24 30.99 5.01
CA LYS A 571 -32.97 30.77 4.31
C LYS A 571 -32.19 29.58 4.85
N ILE A 572 -31.52 28.89 3.94
CA ILE A 572 -30.47 27.92 4.25
C ILE A 572 -29.19 28.36 3.55
N PHE A 573 -28.03 28.01 4.08
CA PHE A 573 -26.73 28.41 3.53
C PHE A 573 -25.98 27.17 3.05
N GLN A 574 -25.63 27.15 1.77
CA GLN A 574 -24.93 26.02 1.17
C GLN A 574 -23.42 26.10 1.37
N VAL A 575 -22.82 24.97 1.72
CA VAL A 575 -21.37 24.83 1.90
C VAL A 575 -20.82 23.80 0.91
N GLN A 576 -19.58 23.99 0.47
CA GLN A 576 -18.96 23.14 -0.55
C GLN A 576 -18.37 21.83 0.01
N THR A 577 -17.85 21.87 1.24
CA THR A 577 -17.14 20.74 1.84
C THR A 577 -17.48 20.59 3.33
N LEU A 578 -17.49 19.35 3.77
CA LEU A 578 -17.55 18.94 5.18
C LEU A 578 -16.27 18.17 5.47
N ARG A 579 -15.62 18.45 6.60
CA ARG A 579 -14.47 17.65 7.06
C ARG A 579 -14.88 16.85 8.29
N VAL A 580 -14.62 15.55 8.30
CA VAL A 580 -14.96 14.66 9.42
C VAL A 580 -13.68 14.08 10.00
N ASN A 581 -13.41 14.39 11.27
CA ASN A 581 -12.31 13.83 12.05
C ASN A 581 -12.76 12.52 12.69
N PHE A 582 -11.96 11.47 12.55
CA PHE A 582 -12.22 10.19 13.19
C PHE A 582 -10.96 9.61 13.83
N THR A 583 -11.17 8.77 14.82
CA THR A 583 -10.10 7.97 15.41
C THR A 583 -9.96 6.68 14.62
N THR A 584 -8.75 6.38 14.19
CA THR A 584 -8.42 5.16 13.45
C THR A 584 -8.25 3.97 14.40
N TYR A 585 -8.28 2.75 13.86
CA TYR A 585 -8.07 1.51 14.61
C TYR A 585 -6.79 1.49 15.48
N ASP A 586 -5.73 2.20 15.08
CA ASP A 586 -4.43 2.29 15.77
C ASP A 586 -4.27 3.54 16.65
N MET A 587 -5.39 4.12 17.11
CA MET A 587 -5.46 5.28 18.00
C MET A 587 -4.85 6.56 17.40
N ARG A 588 -4.91 6.72 16.07
CA ARG A 588 -4.53 7.95 15.37
C ARG A 588 -5.76 8.79 15.08
N ARG A 589 -5.54 10.07 14.83
CA ARG A 589 -6.55 10.95 14.22
C ARG A 589 -6.32 10.99 12.72
N ASP A 590 -7.40 10.88 11.96
CA ASP A 590 -7.42 11.06 10.50
C ASP A 590 -8.67 11.87 10.12
N GLN A 591 -8.70 12.40 8.90
CA GLN A 591 -9.74 13.31 8.44
C GLN A 591 -10.14 13.05 6.99
N ASP A 592 -11.42 12.80 6.77
CA ASP A 592 -12.02 12.75 5.43
C ASP A 592 -12.62 14.10 5.05
N THR A 593 -12.49 14.47 3.78
CA THR A 593 -13.15 15.63 3.18
C THR A 593 -14.29 15.14 2.30
N ILE A 594 -15.52 15.48 2.68
CA ILE A 594 -16.72 15.16 1.92
C ILE A 594 -17.07 16.33 1.01
N ASN A 595 -17.27 16.02 -0.27
CA ASN A 595 -17.68 16.98 -1.29
C ASN A 595 -18.78 16.33 -2.15
N PRO A 596 -20.00 16.91 -2.21
CA PRO A 596 -21.11 16.35 -2.98
C PRO A 596 -20.81 16.09 -4.47
N ARG A 597 -19.80 16.76 -5.04
CA ARG A 597 -19.43 16.60 -6.45
C ARG A 597 -18.39 15.52 -6.72
N THR A 598 -17.49 15.27 -5.77
CA THR A 598 -16.30 14.43 -6.03
C THR A 598 -16.12 13.28 -5.05
N GLN A 599 -16.54 13.44 -3.80
CA GLN A 599 -16.38 12.47 -2.70
C GLN A 599 -17.62 12.55 -1.80
N ALA A 600 -18.77 12.15 -2.33
CA ALA A 600 -20.07 12.35 -1.68
C ALA A 600 -20.48 11.23 -0.73
N ASN A 601 -19.78 10.09 -0.74
CA ASN A 601 -20.24 8.88 -0.05
C ASN A 601 -19.76 8.85 1.41
N ILE A 602 -20.70 8.64 2.32
CA ILE A 602 -20.48 8.62 3.77
C ILE A 602 -20.97 7.32 4.39
N MET A 603 -20.44 7.01 5.58
CA MET A 603 -20.79 5.85 6.39
C MET A 603 -21.28 6.31 7.78
N VAL A 604 -22.35 5.68 8.28
CA VAL A 604 -22.86 5.83 9.65
C VAL A 604 -23.01 4.46 10.32
N LEU A 605 -23.13 4.44 11.65
CA LEU A 605 -23.51 3.22 12.37
C LEU A 605 -24.93 2.81 12.01
N SER A 606 -25.14 1.52 11.72
CA SER A 606 -26.49 1.00 11.58
C SER A 606 -27.17 0.91 12.96
N PRO A 607 -28.42 1.37 13.09
CA PRO A 607 -29.23 1.18 14.29
C PRO A 607 -29.83 -0.24 14.38
N GLU A 608 -29.65 -1.08 13.36
CA GLU A 608 -30.19 -2.43 13.33
C GLU A 608 -29.53 -3.33 14.39
N LYS A 609 -30.36 -3.95 15.24
CA LYS A 609 -29.90 -4.83 16.34
C LYS A 609 -30.12 -6.32 16.05
N THR A 610 -30.59 -6.67 14.86
CA THR A 610 -30.84 -8.06 14.48
C THR A 610 -29.51 -8.83 14.34
N PRO A 611 -29.44 -10.10 14.76
CA PRO A 611 -28.24 -10.91 14.55
C PRO A 611 -27.89 -11.02 13.06
N GLY A 612 -26.65 -10.68 12.71
CA GLY A 612 -26.19 -10.67 11.31
C GLY A 612 -26.61 -9.43 10.51
N ALA A 613 -27.18 -8.41 11.16
CA ALA A 613 -27.40 -7.10 10.53
C ALA A 613 -26.07 -6.50 10.04
N HIS A 614 -26.16 -5.72 8.97
CA HIS A 614 -25.00 -5.02 8.46
C HIS A 614 -24.61 -3.89 9.43
N PRO A 615 -23.37 -3.81 9.92
CA PRO A 615 -23.00 -2.85 10.98
C PRO A 615 -23.07 -1.38 10.57
N PHE A 616 -23.23 -1.07 9.29
CA PHE A 616 -23.16 0.28 8.76
C PHE A 616 -24.26 0.54 7.73
N TRP A 617 -24.76 1.77 7.74
CA TRP A 617 -25.53 2.33 6.63
C TRP A 617 -24.66 3.31 5.83
N TYR A 618 -25.04 3.54 4.58
CA TYR A 618 -24.31 4.40 3.65
C TYR A 618 -25.26 5.38 3.00
N ALA A 619 -24.75 6.57 2.70
CA ALA A 619 -25.50 7.57 1.98
C ALA A 619 -24.60 8.35 1.01
N GLN A 620 -25.20 8.85 -0.06
CA GLN A 620 -24.60 9.82 -0.96
C GLN A 620 -25.07 11.21 -0.56
N VAL A 621 -24.15 12.11 -0.25
CA VAL A 621 -24.45 13.50 0.12
C VAL A 621 -24.77 14.31 -1.13
N LEU A 622 -26.01 14.81 -1.22
CA LEU A 622 -26.48 15.67 -2.31
C LEU A 622 -26.20 17.15 -2.02
N GLY A 623 -26.19 17.54 -0.75
CA GLY A 623 -25.90 18.90 -0.34
C GLY A 623 -25.53 19.04 1.13
N ILE A 624 -24.70 20.04 1.42
CA ILE A 624 -24.20 20.38 2.75
C ILE A 624 -24.73 21.77 3.11
N TYR A 625 -25.44 21.88 4.22
CA TYR A 625 -26.15 23.10 4.59
C TYR A 625 -26.03 23.43 6.08
N HIS A 626 -26.15 24.72 6.38
CA HIS A 626 -26.44 25.20 7.73
C HIS A 626 -27.53 26.27 7.70
N LEU A 627 -28.20 26.49 8.84
CA LEU A 627 -29.26 27.48 8.98
C LEU A 627 -29.35 28.03 10.40
N GLU A 628 -30.11 29.11 10.55
CA GLU A 628 -30.55 29.61 11.85
C GLU A 628 -32.04 29.30 12.05
N LEU A 629 -32.42 28.86 13.24
CA LEU A 629 -33.80 28.57 13.58
C LEU A 629 -34.15 29.02 15.01
N GLU A 630 -35.45 29.09 15.28
CA GLU A 630 -36.03 29.29 16.61
C GLU A 630 -37.06 28.16 16.87
N HIS A 631 -37.03 27.55 18.06
CA HIS A 631 -38.07 26.63 18.52
C HIS A 631 -39.01 27.39 19.47
N LYS A 632 -40.29 27.53 19.12
CA LYS A 632 -41.29 28.31 19.88
C LYS A 632 -42.49 27.46 20.30
N GLY A 633 -42.21 26.23 20.73
CA GLY A 633 -43.20 25.24 21.13
C GLY A 633 -43.25 25.01 22.64
N PRO A 634 -44.32 24.37 23.16
CA PRO A 634 -44.40 23.99 24.59
C PRO A 634 -43.29 23.03 25.03
N ALA A 635 -42.70 22.29 24.09
CA ALA A 635 -41.59 21.37 24.29
C ALA A 635 -40.22 22.03 24.01
N SER A 636 -40.16 23.36 23.88
CA SER A 636 -38.91 24.07 23.63
C SER A 636 -38.04 24.10 24.88
N HIS A 637 -36.78 23.69 24.72
CA HIS A 637 -35.75 23.82 25.76
C HIS A 637 -35.07 25.21 25.73
N ASP A 638 -35.03 25.85 24.56
CA ASP A 638 -34.42 27.17 24.34
C ASP A 638 -35.11 27.91 23.18
N ASP A 639 -35.70 29.06 23.48
CA ASP A 639 -36.40 29.92 22.53
C ASP A 639 -35.48 30.90 21.78
N SER A 640 -34.17 30.86 22.07
CA SER A 640 -33.15 31.67 21.39
C SER A 640 -32.89 31.21 19.96
N LYS A 641 -32.14 32.01 19.19
CA LYS A 641 -31.73 31.65 17.83
C LYS A 641 -30.62 30.60 17.92
N GLN A 642 -30.86 29.45 17.32
CA GLN A 642 -29.93 28.32 17.28
C GLN A 642 -29.37 28.16 15.86
N HIS A 643 -28.08 27.88 15.77
CA HIS A 643 -27.40 27.53 14.52
C HIS A 643 -27.33 26.01 14.41
N MET A 644 -27.80 25.45 13.29
CA MET A 644 -27.79 24.00 13.06
C MET A 644 -27.24 23.67 11.69
N GLU A 645 -26.47 22.58 11.64
CA GLU A 645 -25.83 22.02 10.44
C GLU A 645 -26.55 20.72 10.05
N PHE A 646 -26.77 20.49 8.76
CA PHE A 646 -27.43 19.28 8.27
C PHE A 646 -26.96 18.92 6.86
N LEU A 647 -26.98 17.63 6.55
CA LEU A 647 -26.76 17.10 5.21
C LEU A 647 -28.07 16.67 4.59
N TRP A 648 -28.20 16.88 3.29
CA TRP A 648 -29.26 16.27 2.48
C TRP A 648 -28.66 15.10 1.71
N VAL A 649 -29.25 13.92 1.85
CA VAL A 649 -28.63 12.67 1.40
C VAL A 649 -29.62 11.77 0.64
N ARG A 650 -29.06 10.91 -0.22
CA ARG A 650 -29.73 9.77 -0.84
C ARG A 650 -29.20 8.48 -0.21
N TRP A 651 -30.09 7.64 0.28
CA TRP A 651 -29.71 6.45 1.04
C TRP A 651 -29.38 5.25 0.14
N TYR A 652 -28.42 4.44 0.58
CA TYR A 652 -28.17 3.11 0.04
C TYR A 652 -28.82 2.04 0.92
N GLY A 653 -29.46 1.05 0.29
CA GLY A 653 -29.94 -0.17 0.92
C GLY A 653 -29.01 -1.36 0.65
N THR A 654 -28.99 -2.34 1.55
CA THR A 654 -28.31 -3.62 1.32
C THR A 654 -29.03 -4.44 0.26
N GLU A 655 -28.28 -5.12 -0.62
CA GLU A 655 -28.87 -5.97 -1.65
C GLU A 655 -29.61 -7.18 -1.03
N PRO A 656 -30.93 -7.31 -1.23
CA PRO A 656 -31.71 -8.38 -0.61
C PRO A 656 -31.23 -9.78 -1.02
N GLY A 657 -31.01 -10.65 -0.03
CA GLY A 657 -30.59 -12.04 -0.27
C GLY A 657 -29.12 -12.22 -0.67
N TYR A 658 -28.35 -11.14 -0.83
CA TYR A 658 -26.92 -11.22 -1.12
C TYR A 658 -26.11 -11.57 0.13
N ARG A 659 -25.25 -12.59 0.03
CA ARG A 659 -24.37 -13.00 1.13
C ARG A 659 -22.98 -12.41 0.95
N SER A 660 -22.59 -11.53 1.87
CA SER A 660 -21.28 -10.86 1.88
C SER A 660 -20.48 -11.18 3.15
N GLY A 661 -19.26 -10.64 3.23
CA GLY A 661 -18.38 -10.74 4.39
C GLY A 661 -17.25 -11.75 4.22
N PHE A 662 -16.40 -11.83 5.24
CA PHE A 662 -15.18 -12.64 5.22
C PHE A 662 -15.44 -14.14 5.06
N LYS A 663 -16.57 -14.65 5.57
CA LYS A 663 -16.98 -16.06 5.41
C LYS A 663 -17.38 -16.37 3.96
N ALA A 664 -18.19 -15.51 3.36
CA ALA A 664 -18.61 -15.65 1.97
C ALA A 664 -17.49 -15.31 0.97
N ALA A 665 -16.43 -14.63 1.42
CA ALA A 665 -15.38 -14.05 0.57
C ALA A 665 -15.97 -13.15 -0.53
N ARG A 666 -16.91 -12.29 -0.14
CA ARG A 666 -17.62 -11.35 -1.02
C ARG A 666 -17.73 -9.98 -0.36
N LEU A 667 -17.52 -8.93 -1.15
CA LEU A 667 -17.66 -7.55 -0.67
C LEU A 667 -19.12 -7.24 -0.35
N PRO A 668 -19.42 -6.37 0.63
CA PRO A 668 -20.77 -5.86 0.83
C PRO A 668 -21.29 -5.22 -0.47
N LYS A 669 -22.49 -5.64 -0.89
CA LYS A 669 -23.19 -5.13 -2.06
C LYS A 669 -24.40 -4.30 -1.60
N ILE A 670 -24.52 -3.10 -2.14
CA ILE A 670 -25.56 -2.13 -1.82
C ILE A 670 -26.18 -1.57 -3.12
N GLY A 671 -27.35 -0.97 -3.05
CA GLY A 671 -28.00 -0.24 -4.15
C GLY A 671 -28.68 1.01 -3.62
N PHE A 672 -29.02 1.97 -4.48
CA PHE A 672 -29.83 3.10 -4.01
C PHE A 672 -31.20 2.60 -3.59
N VAL A 673 -31.74 3.16 -2.50
CA VAL A 673 -33.13 2.95 -2.13
C VAL A 673 -34.02 3.58 -3.23
N PRO A 674 -34.99 2.85 -3.81
CA PRO A 674 -35.86 3.38 -4.86
C PRO A 674 -36.64 4.61 -4.39
N ASP A 675 -36.85 5.59 -5.26
CA ASP A 675 -37.62 6.82 -4.97
C ASP A 675 -39.10 6.61 -4.61
N THR A 676 -39.65 5.43 -4.94
CA THR A 676 -40.96 4.97 -4.47
C THR A 676 -41.01 4.78 -2.95
N ASP A 677 -39.86 4.57 -2.31
CA ASP A 677 -39.73 4.55 -0.86
C ASP A 677 -39.66 6.00 -0.34
N ASP A 678 -40.56 6.34 0.59
CA ASP A 678 -40.60 7.67 1.19
C ASP A 678 -39.32 7.98 2.00
N PHE A 679 -38.46 7.02 2.32
CA PHE A 679 -37.17 7.21 3.01
C PHE A 679 -35.94 7.19 2.09
N ALA A 680 -36.11 7.14 0.76
CA ALA A 680 -34.98 7.16 -0.19
C ALA A 680 -34.10 8.41 -0.06
N PHE A 681 -34.71 9.52 0.33
CA PHE A 681 -34.06 10.81 0.60
C PHE A 681 -34.39 11.29 2.00
N GLY A 682 -33.37 11.79 2.70
CA GLY A 682 -33.51 12.29 4.07
C GLY A 682 -32.42 13.27 4.46
N PHE A 683 -32.40 13.59 5.75
CA PHE A 683 -31.43 14.51 6.34
C PHE A 683 -30.59 13.83 7.41
N LEU A 684 -29.32 14.22 7.49
CA LEU A 684 -28.38 13.66 8.44
C LEU A 684 -27.70 14.76 9.26
N ASP A 685 -27.54 14.50 10.56
CA ASP A 685 -26.67 15.31 11.41
C ASP A 685 -25.21 14.96 11.08
N PRO A 686 -24.35 15.94 10.70
CA PRO A 686 -22.94 15.67 10.50
C PRO A 686 -22.24 15.00 11.70
N SER A 687 -22.77 15.13 12.92
CA SER A 687 -22.24 14.51 14.13
C SER A 687 -22.32 12.98 14.19
N VAL A 688 -23.21 12.35 13.40
CA VAL A 688 -23.37 10.88 13.38
C VAL A 688 -22.53 10.18 12.31
N ILE A 689 -21.82 10.95 11.48
CA ILE A 689 -21.01 10.43 10.39
C ILE A 689 -19.75 9.81 10.95
N LEU A 690 -19.52 8.53 10.68
CA LEU A 690 -18.27 7.88 11.09
C LEU A 690 -17.10 8.39 10.27
N ARG A 691 -17.25 8.39 8.93
CA ARG A 691 -16.24 8.81 7.96
C ARG A 691 -16.77 8.71 6.51
N GLY A 692 -15.95 9.08 5.53
CA GLY A 692 -16.20 8.82 4.12
C GLY A 692 -16.01 7.34 3.75
N CYS A 693 -16.64 6.87 2.66
CA CYS A 693 -16.51 5.49 2.20
C CYS A 693 -16.26 5.40 0.70
N HIS A 694 -15.49 4.39 0.28
CA HIS A 694 -15.19 4.13 -1.13
C HIS A 694 -16.18 3.12 -1.70
N ILE A 695 -17.12 3.63 -2.50
CA ILE A 695 -18.19 2.87 -3.13
C ILE A 695 -17.92 2.83 -4.63
N VAL A 696 -17.85 1.62 -5.19
CA VAL A 696 -17.53 1.39 -6.62
C VAL A 696 -18.69 0.66 -7.29
N PRO A 697 -19.12 1.07 -8.50
CA PRO A 697 -20.19 0.38 -9.21
C PRO A 697 -19.95 -1.12 -9.39
N ALA A 698 -21.01 -1.92 -9.22
CA ALA A 698 -21.01 -3.32 -9.61
C ALA A 698 -21.23 -3.42 -11.13
N PHE A 699 -20.18 -3.12 -11.90
CA PHE A 699 -20.26 -2.94 -13.36
C PHE A 699 -20.95 -4.10 -14.10
N ALA A 700 -20.82 -5.32 -13.60
CA ALA A 700 -21.44 -6.51 -14.20
C ALA A 700 -22.98 -6.52 -14.16
N GLU A 701 -23.58 -5.80 -13.20
CA GLU A 701 -25.04 -5.72 -13.02
C GLU A 701 -25.68 -4.65 -13.92
N GLY A 702 -24.88 -3.74 -14.47
CA GLY A 702 -25.34 -2.69 -15.37
C GLY A 702 -26.04 -1.52 -14.67
N ARG A 703 -26.72 -0.71 -15.48
CA ARG A 703 -27.42 0.52 -15.09
C ARG A 703 -28.93 0.35 -15.21
N THR A 704 -29.68 1.18 -14.49
CA THR A 704 -31.13 1.15 -14.40
C THR A 704 -31.71 2.55 -14.21
N CYS A 705 -32.86 2.81 -14.83
CA CYS A 705 -33.65 4.01 -14.57
C CYS A 705 -34.70 3.80 -13.46
N GLN A 706 -34.92 2.57 -13.00
CA GLN A 706 -36.04 2.22 -12.12
C GLN A 706 -35.87 2.66 -10.66
N LEU A 707 -34.66 3.00 -10.23
CA LEU A 707 -34.39 3.45 -8.85
C LEU A 707 -34.77 4.92 -8.61
N LEU A 708 -34.95 5.69 -9.68
CA LEU A 708 -35.40 7.07 -9.64
C LEU A 708 -36.07 7.34 -10.99
N ASP A 709 -37.40 7.20 -11.02
CA ASP A 709 -38.22 7.26 -12.22
C ASP A 709 -38.54 8.72 -12.56
N LEU A 710 -37.77 9.28 -13.48
CA LEU A 710 -37.86 10.66 -13.92
C LEU A 710 -38.38 10.74 -15.35
N PRO A 711 -39.32 11.66 -15.65
CA PRO A 711 -39.62 12.01 -17.03
C PRO A 711 -38.34 12.51 -17.74
N PRO A 712 -38.15 12.19 -19.04
CA PRO A 712 -36.97 12.62 -19.78
C PRO A 712 -36.74 14.13 -19.71
N GLY A 713 -35.50 14.56 -19.42
CA GLY A 713 -35.11 15.97 -19.36
C GLY A 713 -35.45 16.70 -18.05
N VAL A 714 -35.92 16.00 -17.01
CA VAL A 714 -36.07 16.56 -15.66
C VAL A 714 -34.73 16.52 -14.93
N VAL A 715 -34.17 17.69 -14.63
CA VAL A 715 -32.95 17.81 -13.82
C VAL A 715 -33.29 17.51 -12.35
N THR A 716 -32.55 16.58 -11.75
CA THR A 716 -32.65 16.23 -10.33
C THR A 716 -31.33 16.52 -9.62
N ALA A 717 -31.39 16.85 -8.33
CA ALA A 717 -30.16 16.92 -7.52
C ALA A 717 -29.57 15.53 -7.20
N ALA A 718 -30.33 14.45 -7.38
CA ALA A 718 -29.94 13.09 -7.04
C ALA A 718 -29.06 12.38 -8.08
N ARG A 719 -28.98 12.93 -9.30
CA ARG A 719 -28.15 12.44 -10.41
C ARG A 719 -27.38 13.61 -11.05
N PRO A 720 -26.07 13.50 -11.24
CA PRO A 720 -25.32 14.40 -12.11
C PRO A 720 -25.87 14.38 -13.55
N GLU A 721 -25.84 15.50 -14.26
CA GLU A 721 -26.24 15.57 -15.67
C GLU A 721 -25.38 14.65 -16.57
N GLU A 722 -24.15 14.33 -16.14
CA GLU A 722 -23.22 13.44 -16.85
C GLU A 722 -23.64 11.96 -16.81
N ASP A 723 -24.56 11.58 -15.92
CA ASP A 723 -24.99 10.19 -15.70
C ASP A 723 -26.10 9.71 -16.67
N ASN A 724 -26.39 10.44 -17.75
CA ASN A 724 -27.31 10.05 -18.83
C ASN A 724 -28.69 9.54 -18.35
N ASP A 725 -29.24 10.14 -17.29
CA ASP A 725 -30.56 9.85 -16.71
C ASP A 725 -30.75 8.42 -16.14
N ASP A 726 -29.69 7.66 -15.86
CA ASP A 726 -29.77 6.35 -15.19
C ASP A 726 -28.79 6.21 -14.00
N ASP A 727 -29.03 5.25 -13.10
CA ASP A 727 -28.14 4.91 -11.98
C ASP A 727 -27.47 3.55 -12.23
N TRP A 728 -26.33 3.29 -11.59
CA TRP A 728 -25.87 1.90 -11.44
C TRP A 728 -26.86 1.13 -10.55
N LEU A 729 -27.17 -0.12 -10.93
CA LEU A 729 -28.11 -0.97 -10.18
C LEU A 729 -27.59 -1.26 -8.77
N ASN A 730 -26.31 -1.64 -8.67
CA ASN A 730 -25.66 -1.94 -7.42
C ASN A 730 -24.22 -1.40 -7.39
N PHE A 731 -23.68 -1.37 -6.17
CA PHE A 731 -22.33 -0.95 -5.85
C PHE A 731 -21.71 -1.91 -4.85
N TYR A 732 -20.38 -1.97 -4.85
CA TYR A 732 -19.59 -2.61 -3.81
C TYR A 732 -19.00 -1.58 -2.87
N VAL A 733 -19.02 -1.90 -1.57
CA VAL A 733 -18.25 -1.16 -0.57
C VAL A 733 -16.84 -1.74 -0.51
N ILE A 734 -15.82 -0.91 -0.81
CA ILE A 734 -14.43 -1.35 -0.81
C ILE A 734 -13.87 -1.33 0.61
N ILE A 735 -14.11 -2.43 1.34
CA ILE A 735 -13.82 -2.53 2.78
C ILE A 735 -12.33 -2.47 3.15
N TRP A 736 -11.42 -2.55 2.18
CA TRP A 736 -9.96 -2.51 2.37
C TRP A 736 -9.30 -1.33 1.64
N VAL A 737 -10.08 -0.27 1.36
CA VAL A 737 -9.54 0.95 0.74
C VAL A 737 -8.41 1.56 1.57
N ASP A 738 -8.50 1.45 2.89
CA ASP A 738 -7.44 1.72 3.84
C ASP A 738 -7.49 0.75 5.03
N ARG A 739 -6.49 0.86 5.90
CA ARG A 739 -6.29 -0.02 7.07
C ARG A 739 -7.42 0.15 8.09
N ASP A 740 -7.94 1.37 8.23
CA ASP A 740 -8.99 1.68 9.20
C ASP A 740 -10.34 1.09 8.75
N MET A 741 -10.69 1.27 7.47
CA MET A 741 -11.89 0.67 6.90
C MET A 741 -11.87 -0.85 7.05
N PHE A 742 -10.73 -1.50 6.78
CA PHE A 742 -10.60 -2.95 6.96
C PHE A 742 -10.89 -3.38 8.39
N MET A 743 -10.31 -2.68 9.37
CA MET A 743 -10.52 -2.97 10.78
C MET A 743 -11.93 -2.65 11.27
N ARG A 744 -12.68 -1.75 10.61
CA ARG A 744 -14.09 -1.50 10.95
C ARG A 744 -14.99 -2.69 10.61
N TYR A 745 -14.71 -3.39 9.51
CA TYR A 745 -15.46 -4.60 9.13
C TYR A 745 -14.93 -5.86 9.82
N LEU A 746 -13.61 -5.98 9.97
CA LEU A 746 -13.02 -7.11 10.68
C LEU A 746 -13.36 -7.05 12.18
N GLY A 747 -13.30 -5.84 12.75
CA GLY A 747 -13.36 -5.56 14.18
C GLY A 747 -11.99 -5.64 14.87
N GLY A 748 -11.94 -5.34 16.17
CA GLY A 748 -10.73 -5.46 17.00
C GLY A 748 -9.79 -4.27 16.90
N GLY A 749 -10.24 -3.17 16.30
CA GLY A 749 -9.53 -1.89 16.30
C GLY A 749 -9.58 -1.23 17.66
N ILE A 750 -8.42 -0.99 18.28
CA ILE A 750 -8.34 -0.38 19.63
C ILE A 750 -8.97 1.01 19.65
N GLY A 751 -8.81 1.79 18.56
CA GLY A 751 -9.40 3.12 18.44
C GLY A 751 -10.84 3.17 17.94
N HIS A 752 -11.51 2.03 17.78
CA HIS A 752 -12.92 1.95 17.42
C HIS A 752 -13.82 1.90 18.67
N LEU A 753 -15.04 2.42 18.56
CA LEU A 753 -16.01 2.45 19.68
C LEU A 753 -16.40 1.03 20.12
N ALA A 754 -16.78 0.85 21.39
CA ALA A 754 -17.10 -0.46 21.99
C ALA A 754 -18.16 -1.28 21.22
N HIS A 755 -19.14 -0.63 20.57
CA HIS A 755 -20.14 -1.31 19.73
C HIS A 755 -19.56 -1.88 18.42
N GLN A 756 -18.46 -1.35 17.89
CA GLN A 756 -17.75 -1.93 16.74
C GLN A 756 -16.89 -3.13 17.15
N ASN A 757 -16.55 -3.25 18.43
CA ASN A 757 -15.83 -4.41 18.98
C ASN A 757 -16.74 -5.65 19.16
N SER A 758 -18.07 -5.53 19.10
CA SER A 758 -18.96 -6.71 19.11
C SER A 758 -19.00 -7.43 17.76
N VAL A 759 -18.81 -6.71 16.64
CA VAL A 759 -18.62 -7.31 15.30
C VAL A 759 -17.41 -8.24 15.29
N TRP A 760 -16.36 -7.86 16.03
CA TRP A 760 -15.17 -8.68 16.21
C TRP A 760 -15.45 -9.99 16.95
N GLN A 761 -16.22 -9.97 18.04
CA GLN A 761 -16.55 -11.20 18.80
C GLN A 761 -17.34 -12.21 17.95
N ALA A 762 -18.22 -11.74 17.07
CA ALA A 762 -18.93 -12.61 16.12
C ALA A 762 -18.00 -13.16 15.02
N ASN A 763 -17.02 -12.38 14.59
CA ASN A 763 -16.05 -12.78 13.56
C ASN A 763 -14.94 -13.70 14.10
N ASP A 764 -14.48 -13.54 15.35
CA ASP A 764 -13.35 -14.29 15.92
C ASP A 764 -13.71 -15.76 16.21
N ASP A 765 -14.90 -16.02 16.77
CA ASP A 765 -15.40 -17.38 17.01
C ASP A 765 -15.62 -18.15 15.70
N ASP A 766 -16.04 -17.48 14.63
CA ASP A 766 -16.31 -18.12 13.34
C ASP A 766 -15.06 -18.24 12.45
N HIS A 767 -14.13 -17.27 12.47
CA HIS A 767 -12.94 -17.29 11.61
C HIS A 767 -11.93 -18.39 11.94
N VAL A 768 -11.76 -18.69 13.22
CA VAL A 768 -10.80 -19.71 13.69
C VAL A 768 -11.37 -21.13 13.51
N ASN A 769 -12.68 -21.29 13.66
CA ASN A 769 -13.36 -22.58 13.58
C ASN A 769 -13.68 -23.04 12.14
N ASP A 770 -13.75 -22.14 11.15
CA ASP A 770 -14.10 -22.45 9.75
C ASP A 770 -12.90 -22.58 8.79
N LEU A 771 -11.66 -22.74 9.29
CA LEU A 771 -10.54 -23.17 8.43
C LEU A 771 -10.90 -24.54 7.81
N PRO A 772 -11.06 -24.66 6.47
CA PRO A 772 -11.56 -25.91 5.89
C PRO A 772 -10.58 -27.06 6.12
N GLY A 773 -10.98 -28.00 6.98
CA GLY A 773 -10.44 -29.35 7.03
C GLY A 773 -10.92 -30.14 5.82
N ALA A 774 -10.24 -29.99 4.69
CA ALA A 774 -10.51 -30.79 3.49
C ALA A 774 -9.26 -31.04 2.62
N ASP A 775 -8.09 -31.10 3.27
CA ASP A 775 -6.90 -31.74 2.70
C ASP A 775 -6.44 -32.76 3.75
N PRO A 776 -6.27 -34.06 3.42
CA PRO A 776 -5.67 -35.02 4.35
C PRO A 776 -4.25 -34.62 4.82
N ASP A 777 -3.59 -33.66 4.16
CA ASP A 777 -2.33 -33.05 4.61
C ASP A 777 -2.50 -31.81 5.54
N LEU A 778 -3.74 -31.39 5.83
CA LEU A 778 -4.10 -30.30 6.75
C LEU A 778 -4.64 -30.85 8.09
N GLU A 779 -3.79 -31.50 8.89
CA GLU A 779 -4.09 -31.75 10.31
C GLU A 779 -4.07 -30.43 11.09
N VAL A 780 -5.25 -29.93 11.47
CA VAL A 780 -5.51 -28.79 12.36
C VAL A 780 -4.29 -28.35 13.19
N VAL A 781 -3.74 -27.17 12.87
CA VAL A 781 -2.90 -26.46 13.83
C VAL A 781 -3.84 -25.95 14.91
N ASN A 782 -4.00 -26.70 16.00
CA ASN A 782 -4.41 -26.09 17.25
C ASN A 782 -3.36 -25.02 17.55
N VAL A 783 -3.72 -23.77 17.31
CA VAL A 783 -2.95 -22.61 17.75
C VAL A 783 -2.80 -22.80 19.26
N LEU A 784 -1.60 -23.18 19.72
CA LEU A 784 -1.29 -23.25 21.13
C LEU A 784 -1.38 -21.83 21.69
N VAL A 785 -2.55 -21.47 22.20
CA VAL A 785 -2.77 -20.29 23.05
C VAL A 785 -2.27 -20.67 24.44
N PRO A 786 -1.17 -20.08 24.96
CA PRO A 786 -0.86 -20.18 26.38
C PRO A 786 -1.98 -19.48 27.17
N PRO A 787 -2.44 -20.04 28.30
CA PRO A 787 -3.48 -19.40 29.10
C PRO A 787 -3.01 -18.02 29.57
N VAL A 788 -3.88 -17.04 29.37
CA VAL A 788 -3.75 -15.67 29.89
C VAL A 788 -3.73 -15.75 31.42
N PRO A 789 -2.70 -15.24 32.13
CA PRO A 789 -2.79 -15.09 33.58
C PRO A 789 -3.82 -13.99 33.89
N ALA A 790 -4.72 -14.28 34.83
CA ALA A 790 -5.69 -13.31 35.35
C ALA A 790 -4.98 -12.06 35.86
N GLU A 791 -5.48 -10.89 35.46
CA GLU A 791 -5.04 -9.59 35.97
C GLU A 791 -5.41 -9.46 37.45
N GLU A 792 -4.41 -9.32 38.31
CA GLU A 792 -4.58 -8.69 39.63
C GLU A 792 -4.43 -7.17 39.46
N GLY A 793 -5.44 -6.45 39.93
CA GLY A 793 -5.53 -5.00 39.83
C GLY A 793 -4.41 -4.26 40.56
N GLY A 794 -3.91 -3.23 39.91
CA GLY A 794 -3.07 -2.19 40.50
C GLY A 794 -3.50 -0.85 39.93
N ASP A 795 -4.21 -0.08 40.75
CA ASP A 795 -4.51 1.34 40.56
C ASP A 795 -3.24 2.18 40.77
N GLU A 796 -3.14 3.28 40.02
CA GLU A 796 -2.59 4.60 40.36
C GLU A 796 -1.84 5.30 39.20
N GLY A 797 -2.54 6.27 38.60
CA GLY A 797 -2.14 7.69 38.60
C GLY A 797 -0.85 8.13 37.88
N GLY A 798 -1.01 8.82 36.75
CA GLY A 798 0.08 9.61 36.15
C GLY A 798 -0.32 10.35 34.88
N ASN A 799 -0.95 11.51 35.04
CA ASN A 799 -1.31 12.46 33.98
C ASN A 799 -0.06 13.14 33.37
N GLU A 800 0.25 12.86 32.10
CA GLU A 800 1.10 13.74 31.27
C GLU A 800 0.48 13.88 29.88
N GLY A 801 -0.15 15.03 29.62
CA GLY A 801 -0.65 15.41 28.32
C GLY A 801 0.47 15.72 27.34
N VAL A 802 0.57 14.91 26.29
CA VAL A 802 1.47 15.14 25.15
C VAL A 802 0.62 15.55 23.96
N ASN A 803 0.66 16.86 23.65
CA ASN A 803 0.03 17.46 22.49
C ASN A 803 1.01 17.38 21.31
N GLU A 804 0.78 16.47 20.37
CA GLU A 804 1.56 16.32 19.14
C GLU A 804 0.63 16.36 17.92
N GLY A 805 0.37 17.58 17.42
CA GLY A 805 -0.08 17.79 16.05
C GLY A 805 1.08 17.48 15.10
N GLY A 806 0.86 16.52 14.20
CA GLY A 806 1.81 16.13 13.16
C GLY A 806 1.18 16.35 11.80
N ASP A 807 1.57 17.45 11.16
CA ASP A 807 1.12 17.83 9.82
C ASP A 807 1.65 16.87 8.75
N GLU A 808 0.72 16.30 7.99
CA GLU A 808 0.97 15.73 6.67
C GLU A 808 0.77 16.83 5.62
N ASP A 809 1.83 17.59 5.35
CA ASP A 809 1.94 18.42 4.16
C ASP A 809 2.57 17.61 3.03
N GLY A 810 1.70 17.09 2.15
CA GLY A 810 2.06 16.45 0.89
C GLY A 810 1.52 17.26 -0.28
N ASN A 811 2.06 18.47 -0.49
CA ASN A 811 1.94 19.16 -1.78
C ASN A 811 2.90 18.48 -2.77
N GLU A 812 2.44 17.42 -3.42
CA GLU A 812 3.15 16.78 -4.54
C GLU A 812 2.80 17.54 -5.82
N GLY A 813 3.62 18.54 -6.15
CA GLY A 813 3.76 19.04 -7.53
C GLY A 813 4.29 17.91 -8.42
N GLY A 814 3.88 17.91 -9.69
CA GLY A 814 4.01 16.79 -10.63
C GLY A 814 5.35 16.08 -10.62
N ASP A 815 5.33 14.81 -10.21
CA ASP A 815 6.41 13.86 -10.37
C ASP A 815 6.23 13.13 -11.71
N GLU A 816 6.98 13.57 -12.73
CA GLU A 816 7.35 12.75 -13.88
C GLU A 816 8.46 11.80 -13.42
N ASP A 817 8.09 10.63 -12.89
CA ASP A 817 9.05 9.59 -12.55
C ASP A 817 9.39 8.76 -13.80
N ASP A 818 10.64 8.89 -14.22
CA ASP A 818 11.26 8.20 -15.35
C ASP A 818 11.23 6.67 -15.25
N ASP A 819 11.12 6.09 -16.44
CA ASP A 819 11.03 4.68 -16.74
C ASP A 819 12.19 3.86 -16.15
N MET A 820 11.96 3.21 -15.01
CA MET A 820 12.60 1.91 -14.76
C MET A 820 11.73 0.84 -15.43
N ASP A 821 12.06 0.52 -16.68
CA ASP A 821 11.68 -0.74 -17.33
C ASP A 821 12.20 -1.91 -16.48
N VAL A 822 11.47 -2.27 -15.43
CA VAL A 822 11.63 -3.52 -14.68
C VAL A 822 10.96 -4.65 -15.47
N ASP A 823 11.36 -4.78 -16.73
CA ASP A 823 11.08 -5.93 -17.60
C ASP A 823 12.24 -6.94 -17.48
N ARG A 824 12.53 -7.33 -16.23
CA ARG A 824 13.33 -8.53 -15.90
C ARG A 824 12.48 -9.78 -15.70
N ASP A 825 11.22 -9.79 -16.16
CA ASP A 825 10.31 -10.94 -16.08
C ASP A 825 10.14 -11.70 -17.40
N SER A 826 11.21 -11.82 -18.20
CA SER A 826 11.28 -12.93 -19.16
C SER A 826 11.93 -14.13 -18.51
N ASP A 827 11.10 -15.06 -18.02
CA ASP A 827 11.48 -16.42 -17.61
C ASP A 827 11.96 -17.29 -18.79
N GLU A 828 12.83 -16.76 -19.66
CA GLU A 828 13.78 -17.61 -20.38
C GLU A 828 15.08 -17.65 -19.58
N GLU A 829 15.35 -18.84 -19.08
CA GLU A 829 16.54 -19.25 -18.38
C GLU A 829 17.83 -18.82 -19.11
N GLY A 830 18.58 -17.93 -18.46
CA GLY A 830 19.96 -17.62 -18.79
C GLY A 830 20.74 -17.47 -17.48
N ALA A 831 21.91 -18.12 -17.41
CA ALA A 831 22.88 -17.83 -16.37
C ALA A 831 23.19 -16.32 -16.37
N TRP A 832 23.53 -15.75 -15.21
CA TRP A 832 24.16 -14.45 -15.13
C TRP A 832 25.49 -14.48 -15.92
N SER A 833 25.41 -14.24 -17.22
CA SER A 833 26.46 -13.57 -17.97
C SER A 833 25.99 -12.14 -18.14
N GLU A 834 26.65 -11.22 -17.46
CA GLU A 834 26.63 -9.80 -17.79
C GLU A 834 27.25 -9.62 -19.18
N ARG A 835 26.46 -9.91 -20.22
CA ARG A 835 26.83 -9.56 -21.59
C ARG A 835 26.01 -8.39 -22.15
N ASP A 836 25.15 -7.79 -21.32
CA ASP A 836 24.25 -6.72 -21.74
C ASP A 836 24.40 -5.45 -20.86
N GLU A 837 25.58 -5.19 -20.26
CA GLU A 837 25.92 -3.87 -19.67
C GLU A 837 26.87 -3.02 -20.54
N GLU A 838 27.18 -3.44 -21.77
CA GLU A 838 27.95 -2.62 -22.73
C GLU A 838 27.38 -2.74 -24.15
N GLU A 839 26.43 -1.86 -24.48
CA GLU A 839 26.26 -1.15 -25.76
C GLU A 839 24.93 -0.39 -25.69
N PHE A 840 25.00 0.91 -25.40
CA PHE A 840 23.91 1.85 -25.66
C PHE A 840 24.51 2.99 -26.48
N ASP A 841 24.69 2.73 -27.77
CA ASP A 841 24.86 3.80 -28.75
C ASP A 841 23.50 4.45 -29.00
N GLU A 842 23.54 5.77 -29.08
CA GLU A 842 22.45 6.68 -29.40
C GLU A 842 21.78 6.31 -30.74
N GLU A 843 20.47 6.55 -30.87
CA GLU A 843 19.95 7.44 -31.91
C GLU A 843 18.47 7.77 -31.69
N VAL A 844 18.26 9.08 -31.54
CA VAL A 844 17.17 9.94 -32.04
C VAL A 844 16.09 9.24 -32.87
N SER A 845 14.83 9.39 -32.47
CA SER A 845 13.70 9.31 -33.40
C SER A 845 13.15 10.72 -33.57
N ASP A 846 13.43 11.31 -34.73
CA ASP A 846 12.59 12.36 -35.30
C ASP A 846 11.15 11.86 -35.42
N GLY A 847 10.18 12.74 -35.18
CA GLY A 847 8.76 12.41 -35.26
C GLY A 847 7.86 13.51 -34.72
N GLU A 848 7.86 14.63 -35.45
CA GLU A 848 6.74 15.56 -35.68
C GLU A 848 6.03 16.19 -34.47
N SER A 849 6.27 17.49 -34.36
CA SER A 849 5.46 18.52 -33.71
C SER A 849 3.98 18.41 -34.09
N ASP A 850 3.11 18.40 -33.08
CA ASP A 850 1.83 19.10 -33.17
C ASP A 850 1.79 20.08 -31.99
N ASP A 851 2.06 21.35 -32.33
CA ASP A 851 1.80 22.51 -31.50
C ASP A 851 0.28 22.66 -31.36
N GLU A 852 -0.25 22.68 -30.13
CA GLU A 852 -1.39 23.53 -29.81
C GLU A 852 -1.15 24.21 -28.46
N ASP A 853 -1.23 25.53 -28.54
CA ASP A 853 -0.91 26.53 -27.54
C ASP A 853 -1.86 26.50 -26.35
N ASP A 854 -1.33 26.63 -25.13
CA ASP A 854 -2.07 27.24 -24.02
C ASP A 854 -1.28 28.44 -23.49
N LEU A 855 -1.69 29.59 -24.02
CA LEU A 855 -1.38 30.94 -23.55
C LEU A 855 -1.68 31.09 -22.06
N PHE A 856 -0.66 31.39 -21.26
CA PHE A 856 -0.85 32.15 -20.03
C PHE A 856 -0.06 33.44 -20.11
N ASP A 857 -0.81 34.52 -20.26
CA ASP A 857 -0.35 35.90 -20.24
C ASP A 857 0.39 36.21 -18.94
N ASP A 858 1.60 36.72 -19.14
CA ASP A 858 2.50 37.31 -18.18
C ASP A 858 2.14 38.81 -18.10
N GLU A 859 1.40 39.24 -17.08
CA GLU A 859 1.36 40.65 -16.67
C GLU A 859 1.84 40.77 -15.22
N GLY A 860 3.08 41.21 -15.09
CA GLY A 860 3.76 41.38 -13.83
C GLY A 860 3.32 42.61 -13.04
N PHE A 861 3.83 42.70 -11.82
CA PHE A 861 4.09 43.99 -11.18
C PHE A 861 5.34 43.91 -10.29
N LEU A 862 6.22 44.88 -10.54
CA LEU A 862 7.48 45.15 -9.86
C LEU A 862 7.24 45.78 -8.48
N ASP A 863 8.26 45.61 -7.62
CA ASP A 863 8.69 46.49 -6.54
C ASP A 863 7.70 46.90 -5.43
N ALA A 864 7.75 46.19 -4.29
CA ALA A 864 7.98 46.73 -2.94
C ALA A 864 8.04 45.61 -1.88
#